data_AF-A0A950IK07-F1
#
_entry.id   AF-A0A950IK07-F1
#
_cell.length_a   1.000
_cell.length_b   1.000
_cell.length_c   1.000
_cell.angle_alpha   90.00
_cell.angle_beta   90.00
_cell.angle_gamma   90.00
#
_symmetry.space_group_name_H-M   'P 1'
#
loop_
_entity.id
_entity.type
_entity.pdbx_description
1 polymer ?
#
loop_
_entity_poly.entity_id
_entity_poly.type
_entity_poly.pdbx_seq_one_letter_code
_entity_poly.pdbx_strand_id
1 'polypeptide(L)'
;MASLRRRVFAAAVSLAYATLVVSTVVRPLPARAALTCSLGPGKDGSPGTLAGTYNTYYQPPNGTLAAGSTTVPLGTIDTGGGGANTAVAANDLLLIVQMQDGTFNSSNSSSYGNGTGTGYTSVGKAGLYEYVAVSAVAGGNATVIGTGTGGGLINSYTEAAATGAHGQQSYQIIRVPQFVNATLGSTFAAAFWDGATGGVAALDIASTLNLGGASIYATGNGFRGGGLTTARTTPTSILNSDWAVSSLMNGAGNPPADGAKGEGILGTPDYLFEYTNFATPSTPAAPNIVTSGVDGYPGGDQARGAPGNAGGGGTDMDPVQNDENTGGGGGANGGAGGNGGYPWTPNYNGNTAEYYVDVPGQNNAKTTAFATADGTHNPDIGGRGGSALTPSVTRLFMGGGGGAGSNNDGSNNNSNGADGSSGGVGGGIIMLRIADTSGTAATFFADGTTGLAPDNDGGGGGGAGGTVEITSPNSFAGITAHADGAAGTTAAAAGTAADSVITIQHGPGGGGGGGVVLSSSPVSATVAAGANGTTTSLATSYGATSGTAGVTQTINASQIPGVASGAECYTGGSGGNLFNGPVGANATTGSYNGIVPNTNNNDFTAVGFIPAGATLGNTGTTPGNWIGTTITQGPTTVNVRNEVNENNTSNATRTVTITATAPTSPAGWTAQVCRDNAGAISCTTGGGFTVGTAGATSTGTFTVPRHTNQTTQYWVQYSAPAGLTAFARYDAPIFATDNAGTPNTNWTHNELYPGYIVLTKQMTI
;
A
#
# COMPACT_ATOMS: atom_id res chain seq x y z
N MET A 1 65.31 -34.55 -20.53
CA MET A 1 63.85 -34.82 -20.67
C MET A 1 62.93 -33.74 -20.07
N ALA A 2 63.40 -32.83 -19.20
CA ALA A 2 62.56 -31.75 -18.65
C ALA A 2 62.36 -30.54 -19.59
N SER A 3 63.26 -30.28 -20.54
CA SER A 3 63.15 -29.14 -21.48
C SER A 3 62.21 -29.40 -22.66
N LEU A 4 61.96 -30.67 -23.00
CA LEU A 4 61.08 -31.06 -24.11
C LEU A 4 59.58 -30.94 -23.71
N ARG A 5 59.25 -31.22 -22.43
CA ARG A 5 57.88 -31.07 -21.90
C ARG A 5 57.40 -29.62 -21.79
N ARG A 6 58.32 -28.66 -21.53
CA ARG A 6 57.98 -27.23 -21.49
C ARG A 6 57.69 -26.61 -22.86
N ARG A 7 58.33 -27.10 -23.93
CA ARG A 7 58.10 -26.60 -25.30
C ARG A 7 56.83 -27.17 -25.94
N VAL A 8 56.43 -28.39 -25.58
CA VAL A 8 55.17 -28.99 -26.04
C VAL A 8 53.95 -28.34 -25.35
N PHE A 9 54.06 -27.94 -24.08
CA PHE A 9 52.97 -27.23 -23.38
C PHE A 9 52.76 -25.79 -23.88
N ALA A 10 53.83 -25.08 -24.27
CA ALA A 10 53.71 -23.73 -24.84
C ALA A 10 53.08 -23.75 -26.26
N ALA A 11 53.40 -24.75 -27.09
CA ALA A 11 52.81 -24.89 -28.41
C ALA A 11 51.32 -25.29 -28.38
N ALA A 12 50.90 -26.08 -27.38
CA ALA A 12 49.48 -26.44 -27.20
C ALA A 12 48.62 -25.26 -26.72
N VAL A 13 49.19 -24.32 -25.94
CA VAL A 13 48.49 -23.11 -25.48
C VAL A 13 48.38 -22.07 -26.61
N SER A 14 49.35 -21.98 -27.52
CA SER A 14 49.28 -21.07 -28.67
C SER A 14 48.36 -21.55 -29.81
N LEU A 15 48.12 -22.86 -29.94
CA LEU A 15 47.21 -23.39 -30.96
C LEU A 15 45.73 -23.34 -30.55
N ALA A 16 45.44 -23.17 -29.25
CA ALA A 16 44.08 -22.97 -28.75
C ALA A 16 43.59 -21.50 -28.86
N TYR A 17 44.47 -20.55 -29.18
CA TYR A 17 44.13 -19.12 -29.32
C TYR A 17 43.90 -18.66 -30.78
N ALA A 18 44.09 -19.53 -31.78
CA ALA A 18 44.06 -19.15 -33.20
C ALA A 18 42.81 -19.63 -33.98
N THR A 19 41.78 -20.16 -33.32
CA THR A 19 40.51 -20.57 -33.98
C THR A 19 39.25 -20.04 -33.29
N LEU A 20 39.32 -18.85 -32.70
CA LEU A 20 38.13 -18.06 -32.39
C LEU A 20 38.07 -16.85 -33.32
N VAL A 21 37.87 -17.13 -34.62
CA VAL A 21 37.35 -16.11 -35.54
C VAL A 21 35.95 -15.81 -35.04
N VAL A 22 35.82 -14.66 -34.39
CA VAL A 22 34.57 -14.03 -34.02
C VAL A 22 33.75 -13.86 -35.29
N SER A 23 32.88 -14.84 -35.57
CA SER A 23 31.69 -14.57 -36.36
C SER A 23 30.80 -13.74 -35.44
N THR A 24 30.87 -12.41 -35.57
CA THR A 24 29.82 -11.50 -35.11
C THR A 24 28.57 -11.84 -35.89
N VAL A 25 27.87 -12.90 -35.47
CA VAL A 25 26.42 -12.91 -35.59
C VAL A 25 26.00 -11.73 -34.74
N VAL A 26 25.67 -10.61 -35.40
CA VAL A 26 24.82 -9.58 -34.83
C VAL A 26 23.52 -10.29 -34.53
N ARG A 27 23.46 -10.96 -33.36
CA ARG A 27 22.21 -11.35 -32.78
C ARG A 27 21.54 -10.02 -32.47
N PRO A 28 20.39 -9.68 -33.08
CA PRO A 28 19.64 -8.57 -32.57
C PRO A 28 19.49 -8.82 -31.06
N LEU A 29 19.87 -7.83 -30.26
CA LEU A 29 19.41 -7.77 -28.87
C LEU A 29 17.93 -8.13 -28.91
N PRO A 30 17.42 -9.02 -28.03
CA PRO A 30 15.99 -9.25 -27.97
C PRO A 30 15.37 -7.85 -27.88
N ALA A 31 14.58 -7.48 -28.89
CA ALA A 31 13.83 -6.25 -28.84
C ALA A 31 13.09 -6.31 -27.51
N ARG A 32 13.40 -5.41 -26.58
CA ARG A 32 12.61 -5.26 -25.36
C ARG A 32 11.18 -5.15 -25.86
N ALA A 33 10.34 -6.14 -25.52
CA ALA A 33 8.93 -6.07 -25.83
C ALA A 33 8.45 -4.69 -25.35
N ALA A 34 7.82 -3.94 -26.26
CA ALA A 34 7.34 -2.61 -25.90
C ALA A 34 6.42 -2.76 -24.69
N LEU A 35 6.66 -1.95 -23.66
CA LEU A 35 5.85 -1.91 -22.46
C LEU A 35 4.39 -1.68 -22.87
N THR A 36 3.49 -2.60 -22.50
CA THR A 36 2.07 -2.44 -22.82
C THR A 36 1.45 -1.56 -21.74
N CYS A 37 1.12 -0.34 -22.13
CA CYS A 37 0.61 0.68 -21.23
C CYS A 37 -0.91 0.67 -21.09
N SER A 38 -1.42 1.24 -19.99
CA SER A 38 -2.83 1.64 -19.99
C SER A 38 -3.08 2.69 -21.07
N LEU A 39 -4.33 2.76 -21.56
CA LEU A 39 -4.72 3.70 -22.62
C LEU A 39 -4.97 5.12 -22.09
N GLY A 40 -5.04 5.30 -20.77
CA GLY A 40 -5.24 6.59 -20.12
C GLY A 40 -4.50 6.77 -18.79
N PRO A 41 -3.15 6.68 -18.73
CA PRO A 41 -2.40 7.07 -17.55
C PRO A 41 -2.81 8.48 -17.09
N GLY A 42 -3.28 8.61 -15.85
CA GLY A 42 -3.77 9.89 -15.32
C GLY A 42 -5.15 10.33 -15.82
N LYS A 43 -5.95 9.44 -16.43
CA LYS A 43 -7.30 9.73 -16.95
C LYS A 43 -8.19 10.43 -15.93
N ASP A 44 -8.12 10.03 -14.66
CA ASP A 44 -8.97 10.57 -13.60
C ASP A 44 -8.44 11.91 -13.04
N GLY A 45 -7.40 12.48 -13.65
CA GLY A 45 -6.91 13.83 -13.38
C GLY A 45 -6.17 13.98 -12.05
N SER A 46 -6.30 15.15 -11.43
CA SER A 46 -5.62 15.54 -10.18
C SER A 46 -6.67 15.93 -9.14
N PRO A 47 -7.22 14.98 -8.36
CA PRO A 47 -8.36 15.23 -7.47
C PRO A 47 -8.03 16.09 -6.22
N GLY A 48 -6.75 16.44 -6.01
CA GLY A 48 -6.31 17.07 -4.77
C GLY A 48 -6.16 16.03 -3.66
N THR A 49 -6.79 16.26 -2.50
CA THR A 49 -6.73 15.34 -1.36
C THR A 49 -7.74 14.21 -1.51
N LEU A 50 -7.27 12.97 -1.45
CA LEU A 50 -8.10 11.77 -1.50
C LEU A 50 -8.88 11.57 -0.21
N ALA A 51 -10.16 11.26 -0.32
CA ALA A 51 -11.04 10.94 0.80
C ALA A 51 -12.05 9.84 0.44
N GLY A 52 -12.16 8.81 1.31
CA GLY A 52 -13.09 7.69 1.14
C GLY A 52 -12.57 6.55 0.25
N THR A 53 -13.46 5.64 -0.13
CA THR A 53 -13.18 4.52 -1.04
C THR A 53 -13.24 4.99 -2.49
N TYR A 54 -12.21 4.72 -3.29
CA TYR A 54 -12.18 5.07 -4.72
C TYR A 54 -12.31 3.87 -5.66
N ASN A 55 -12.10 2.65 -5.15
CA ASN A 55 -12.23 1.44 -5.93
C ASN A 55 -13.70 1.07 -6.12
N THR A 56 -14.07 0.74 -7.36
CA THR A 56 -15.37 0.15 -7.68
C THR A 56 -15.19 -1.33 -7.91
N TYR A 57 -15.91 -2.14 -7.15
CA TYR A 57 -15.82 -3.59 -7.19
C TYR A 57 -16.99 -4.14 -7.99
N TYR A 58 -16.72 -5.18 -8.78
CA TYR A 58 -17.73 -5.91 -9.51
C TYR A 58 -17.76 -7.36 -9.07
N GLN A 59 -18.95 -7.86 -8.80
CA GLN A 59 -19.25 -9.28 -8.67
C GLN A 59 -19.37 -9.88 -10.08
N PRO A 60 -18.40 -10.70 -10.52
CA PRO A 60 -18.44 -11.28 -11.85
C PRO A 60 -19.53 -12.34 -11.96
N PRO A 61 -19.97 -12.68 -13.19
CA PRO A 61 -20.85 -13.83 -13.39
C PRO A 61 -20.16 -15.16 -13.03
N ASN A 62 -20.97 -16.14 -12.59
CA ASN A 62 -20.52 -17.51 -12.36
C ASN A 62 -19.86 -18.11 -13.61
N GLY A 63 -18.75 -18.82 -13.43
CA GLY A 63 -18.04 -19.53 -14.49
C GLY A 63 -16.53 -19.27 -14.47
N THR A 64 -15.86 -19.65 -15.56
CA THR A 64 -14.42 -19.45 -15.73
C THR A 64 -14.13 -18.39 -16.78
N LEU A 65 -13.39 -17.36 -16.38
CA LEU A 65 -12.77 -16.41 -17.28
C LEU A 65 -11.41 -16.95 -17.71
N ALA A 66 -11.27 -17.29 -18.99
CA ALA A 66 -10.08 -17.99 -19.49
C ALA A 66 -8.88 -17.05 -19.68
N ALA A 67 -7.68 -17.58 -19.49
CA ALA A 67 -6.45 -16.91 -19.93
C ALA A 67 -6.51 -16.63 -21.45
N GLY A 68 -5.98 -15.49 -21.87
CA GLY A 68 -6.03 -14.98 -23.24
C GLY A 68 -7.36 -14.32 -23.63
N SER A 69 -8.35 -14.26 -22.73
CA SER A 69 -9.61 -13.55 -23.02
C SER A 69 -9.36 -12.04 -23.19
N THR A 70 -9.94 -11.45 -24.24
CA THR A 70 -9.92 -9.99 -24.48
C THR A 70 -11.26 -9.33 -24.16
N THR A 71 -12.24 -10.11 -23.69
CA THR A 71 -13.56 -9.64 -23.27
C THR A 71 -13.81 -10.14 -21.87
N VAL A 72 -14.05 -9.21 -20.95
CA VAL A 72 -14.30 -9.47 -19.53
C VAL A 72 -15.75 -9.12 -19.22
N PRO A 73 -16.59 -10.10 -18.85
CA PRO A 73 -17.94 -9.81 -18.37
C PRO A 73 -17.83 -9.19 -16.98
N LEU A 74 -18.32 -7.95 -16.83
CA LEU A 74 -18.13 -7.19 -15.59
C LEU A 74 -19.03 -7.70 -14.47
N GLY A 75 -20.30 -8.02 -14.77
CA GLY A 75 -21.29 -8.33 -13.74
C GLY A 75 -21.84 -7.07 -13.07
N THR A 76 -22.14 -7.14 -11.77
CA THR A 76 -22.81 -6.04 -11.04
C THR A 76 -21.83 -5.27 -10.17
N ILE A 77 -21.98 -3.94 -10.15
CA ILE A 77 -21.27 -3.09 -9.19
C ILE A 77 -21.76 -3.41 -7.78
N ASP A 78 -20.82 -3.60 -6.86
CA ASP A 78 -21.07 -3.83 -5.45
C ASP A 78 -20.73 -2.59 -4.61
N THR A 79 -21.73 -2.10 -3.89
CA THR A 79 -21.58 -1.00 -2.92
C THR A 79 -21.90 -1.43 -1.49
N GLY A 80 -22.27 -2.70 -1.25
CA GLY A 80 -22.63 -3.24 0.06
C GLY A 80 -21.48 -3.13 1.05
N GLY A 81 -20.26 -3.44 0.59
CA GLY A 81 -19.00 -3.28 1.33
C GLY A 81 -18.49 -1.84 1.50
N GLY A 82 -19.21 -0.83 1.01
CA GLY A 82 -18.72 0.56 0.95
C GLY A 82 -17.84 0.88 -0.26
N GLY A 83 -17.96 0.08 -1.34
CA GLY A 83 -17.32 0.31 -2.62
C GLY A 83 -17.81 1.59 -3.32
N ALA A 84 -16.96 2.20 -4.14
CA ALA A 84 -17.34 3.34 -4.98
C ALA A 84 -18.31 2.90 -6.09
N ASN A 85 -19.13 3.81 -6.61
CA ASN A 85 -20.14 3.53 -7.64
C ASN A 85 -19.76 4.00 -9.05
N THR A 86 -18.48 4.32 -9.31
CA THR A 86 -18.03 4.79 -10.62
C THR A 86 -17.91 3.63 -11.60
N ALA A 87 -18.83 3.57 -12.56
CA ALA A 87 -18.84 2.52 -13.56
C ALA A 87 -17.57 2.54 -14.46
N VAL A 88 -17.19 1.36 -14.96
CA VAL A 88 -16.06 1.21 -15.87
C VAL A 88 -16.41 1.83 -17.23
N ALA A 89 -15.46 2.56 -17.80
CA ALA A 89 -15.53 3.21 -19.10
C ALA A 89 -14.26 2.94 -19.91
N ALA A 90 -14.30 3.25 -21.22
CA ALA A 90 -13.11 3.19 -22.07
C ALA A 90 -11.95 4.01 -21.49
N ASN A 91 -10.72 3.50 -21.63
CA ASN A 91 -9.48 4.00 -21.06
C ASN A 91 -9.34 3.87 -19.53
N ASP A 92 -10.23 3.14 -18.86
CA ASP A 92 -10.01 2.77 -17.45
C ASP A 92 -8.97 1.65 -17.30
N LEU A 93 -8.51 1.48 -16.07
CA LEU A 93 -7.67 0.39 -15.61
C LEU A 93 -8.48 -0.56 -14.72
N LEU A 94 -8.36 -1.86 -14.97
CA LEU A 94 -8.92 -2.90 -14.13
C LEU A 94 -7.82 -3.69 -13.44
N LEU A 95 -8.05 -4.04 -12.19
CA LEU A 95 -7.35 -5.10 -11.47
C LEU A 95 -8.31 -6.30 -11.40
N ILE A 96 -7.85 -7.47 -11.86
CA ILE A 96 -8.59 -8.72 -11.74
C ILE A 96 -7.82 -9.61 -10.78
N VAL A 97 -8.47 -10.07 -9.72
CA VAL A 97 -7.82 -10.83 -8.64
C VAL A 97 -8.71 -11.98 -8.18
N GLN A 98 -8.13 -13.18 -8.07
CA GLN A 98 -8.78 -14.34 -7.47
C GLN A 98 -8.58 -14.25 -5.95
N MET A 99 -9.65 -14.21 -5.17
CA MET A 99 -9.59 -14.13 -3.71
C MET A 99 -9.53 -15.51 -3.08
N GLN A 100 -10.40 -16.42 -3.52
CA GLN A 100 -10.50 -17.79 -3.00
C GLN A 100 -10.42 -18.80 -4.15
N ASP A 101 -9.64 -19.85 -3.95
CA ASP A 101 -9.51 -21.05 -4.78
C ASP A 101 -8.52 -22.01 -4.10
N GLY A 102 -8.58 -23.29 -4.45
CA GLY A 102 -7.60 -24.28 -4.05
C GLY A 102 -8.23 -25.59 -3.59
N THR A 103 -7.39 -26.42 -2.97
CA THR A 103 -7.78 -27.72 -2.44
C THR A 103 -7.03 -28.03 -1.16
N PHE A 104 -7.65 -28.87 -0.34
CA PHE A 104 -7.06 -29.45 0.86
C PHE A 104 -7.62 -30.85 1.09
N ASN A 105 -7.04 -31.60 2.02
CA ASN A 105 -7.61 -32.84 2.51
C ASN A 105 -8.73 -32.52 3.52
N SER A 106 -9.97 -32.80 3.14
CA SER A 106 -11.17 -32.56 3.96
C SER A 106 -11.55 -33.72 4.88
N SER A 107 -10.74 -34.77 4.95
CA SER A 107 -11.04 -35.94 5.78
C SER A 107 -11.03 -35.55 7.25
N ASN A 108 -12.12 -35.84 7.97
CA ASN A 108 -12.24 -35.64 9.42
C ASN A 108 -11.24 -36.54 10.20
N SER A 109 -9.98 -36.11 10.27
CA SER A 109 -8.85 -36.86 10.80
C SER A 109 -7.63 -35.93 10.95
N SER A 110 -6.55 -36.42 11.58
CA SER A 110 -5.28 -35.68 11.66
C SER A 110 -4.65 -35.36 10.32
N SER A 111 -5.15 -35.95 9.22
CA SER A 111 -4.72 -35.62 7.87
C SER A 111 -5.37 -34.37 7.29
N TYR A 112 -6.32 -33.72 8.00
CA TYR A 112 -7.01 -32.52 7.55
C TYR A 112 -6.03 -31.43 7.09
N GLY A 113 -6.41 -30.65 6.08
CA GLY A 113 -5.55 -29.64 5.48
C GLY A 113 -4.52 -30.28 4.54
N ASN A 114 -3.31 -30.55 5.05
CA ASN A 114 -2.24 -31.21 4.29
C ASN A 114 -1.48 -32.27 5.13
N GLY A 115 -2.19 -33.14 5.83
CA GLY A 115 -1.58 -34.26 6.55
C GLY A 115 -1.17 -33.97 8.01
N THR A 116 -1.35 -32.72 8.48
CA THR A 116 -0.97 -32.29 9.83
C THR A 116 -2.05 -31.47 10.53
N GLY A 117 -3.31 -31.61 10.10
CA GLY A 117 -4.43 -30.89 10.67
C GLY A 117 -4.59 -29.43 10.22
N THR A 118 -3.68 -28.94 9.39
CA THR A 118 -3.68 -27.57 8.86
C THR A 118 -3.17 -27.53 7.41
N GLY A 119 -3.56 -26.49 6.67
CA GLY A 119 -2.98 -26.12 5.37
C GLY A 119 -3.78 -26.58 4.17
N TYR A 120 -3.09 -26.77 3.06
CA TYR A 120 -3.65 -26.97 1.72
C TYR A 120 -2.82 -27.96 0.92
N THR A 121 -3.45 -28.66 -0.01
CA THR A 121 -2.77 -29.49 -1.02
C THR A 121 -2.46 -28.69 -2.29
N SER A 122 -3.22 -27.62 -2.55
CA SER A 122 -2.98 -26.65 -3.61
C SER A 122 -3.59 -25.30 -3.26
N VAL A 123 -2.87 -24.21 -3.55
CA VAL A 123 -3.40 -22.84 -3.48
C VAL A 123 -4.25 -22.47 -4.71
N GLY A 124 -4.37 -23.36 -5.70
CA GLY A 124 -5.10 -23.10 -6.94
C GLY A 124 -4.71 -21.76 -7.58
N LYS A 125 -5.71 -20.98 -7.93
CA LYS A 125 -5.59 -19.61 -8.46
C LYS A 125 -5.61 -18.54 -7.38
N ALA A 126 -5.84 -18.86 -6.10
CA ALA A 126 -6.01 -17.88 -5.04
C ALA A 126 -4.84 -16.90 -4.96
N GLY A 127 -5.15 -15.62 -4.93
CA GLY A 127 -4.20 -14.52 -4.92
C GLY A 127 -3.58 -14.17 -6.27
N LEU A 128 -3.79 -14.96 -7.35
CA LEU A 128 -3.35 -14.53 -8.69
C LEU A 128 -4.07 -13.25 -9.06
N TYR A 129 -3.33 -12.29 -9.61
CA TYR A 129 -3.87 -11.03 -10.05
C TYR A 129 -3.18 -10.52 -11.31
N GLU A 130 -3.82 -9.59 -12.02
CA GLU A 130 -3.21 -8.82 -13.10
C GLU A 130 -3.94 -7.50 -13.35
N TYR A 131 -3.24 -6.56 -13.96
CA TYR A 131 -3.81 -5.30 -14.45
C TYR A 131 -4.11 -5.36 -15.95
N VAL A 132 -5.28 -4.85 -16.36
CA VAL A 132 -5.63 -4.71 -17.79
C VAL A 132 -6.21 -3.35 -18.10
N ALA A 133 -5.97 -2.87 -19.33
CA ALA A 133 -6.53 -1.62 -19.82
C ALA A 133 -7.86 -1.86 -20.52
N VAL A 134 -8.83 -0.96 -20.36
CA VAL A 134 -10.13 -1.05 -21.02
C VAL A 134 -10.11 -0.26 -22.31
N SER A 135 -10.35 -0.91 -23.45
CA SER A 135 -10.45 -0.24 -24.76
C SER A 135 -11.88 0.20 -25.08
N ALA A 136 -12.88 -0.56 -24.66
CA ALA A 136 -14.28 -0.26 -24.85
C ALA A 136 -15.16 -0.96 -23.80
N VAL A 137 -16.35 -0.42 -23.55
CA VAL A 137 -17.38 -1.06 -22.70
C VAL A 137 -18.68 -1.11 -23.50
N ALA A 138 -19.26 -2.30 -23.65
CA ALA A 138 -20.51 -2.50 -24.36
C ALA A 138 -21.27 -3.72 -23.80
N GLY A 139 -22.58 -3.57 -23.61
CA GLY A 139 -23.46 -4.68 -23.21
C GLY A 139 -23.04 -5.39 -21.91
N GLY A 140 -22.52 -4.66 -20.91
CA GLY A 140 -22.06 -5.23 -19.64
C GLY A 140 -20.67 -5.90 -19.69
N ASN A 141 -19.97 -5.80 -20.82
CA ASN A 141 -18.64 -6.36 -21.01
C ASN A 141 -17.60 -5.25 -21.22
N ALA A 142 -16.41 -5.43 -20.66
CA ALA A 142 -15.22 -4.65 -20.99
C ALA A 142 -14.40 -5.38 -22.05
N THR A 143 -14.07 -4.72 -23.15
CA THR A 143 -13.00 -5.17 -24.04
C THR A 143 -11.68 -4.68 -23.46
N VAL A 144 -10.75 -5.61 -23.25
CA VAL A 144 -9.51 -5.37 -22.51
C VAL A 144 -8.27 -5.60 -23.35
N ILE A 145 -7.19 -4.93 -22.96
CA ILE A 145 -5.83 -5.12 -23.43
C ILE A 145 -5.00 -5.55 -22.22
N GLY A 146 -4.44 -6.75 -22.30
CA GLY A 146 -3.52 -7.31 -21.32
C GLY A 146 -2.20 -7.72 -21.98
N THR A 147 -1.38 -8.43 -21.23
CA THR A 147 -0.05 -8.91 -21.68
C THR A 147 0.01 -10.43 -21.81
N GLY A 148 -1.13 -11.11 -21.67
CA GLY A 148 -1.26 -12.54 -21.94
C GLY A 148 -1.33 -12.88 -23.42
N THR A 149 -1.65 -14.14 -23.70
CA THR A 149 -1.75 -14.66 -25.07
C THR A 149 -2.77 -13.84 -25.88
N GLY A 150 -2.39 -13.41 -27.09
CA GLY A 150 -3.28 -12.62 -27.95
C GLY A 150 -3.57 -11.19 -27.47
N GLY A 151 -2.85 -10.70 -26.45
CA GLY A 151 -3.11 -9.39 -25.84
C GLY A 151 -4.30 -9.41 -24.87
N GLY A 152 -4.74 -10.59 -24.43
CA GLY A 152 -5.76 -10.77 -23.39
C GLY A 152 -5.15 -11.00 -22.01
N LEU A 153 -5.92 -11.67 -21.15
CA LEU A 153 -5.50 -12.00 -19.77
C LEU A 153 -4.29 -12.95 -19.72
N ILE A 154 -3.44 -12.78 -18.73
CA ILE A 154 -2.37 -13.71 -18.36
C ILE A 154 -2.97 -14.94 -17.69
N ASN A 155 -3.82 -14.71 -16.70
CA ASN A 155 -4.37 -15.73 -15.82
C ASN A 155 -5.78 -16.13 -16.24
N SER A 156 -6.21 -17.29 -15.74
CA SER A 156 -7.62 -17.65 -15.70
C SER A 156 -8.18 -17.38 -14.32
N TYR A 157 -9.44 -16.99 -14.23
CA TYR A 157 -10.17 -16.72 -12.99
C TYR A 157 -11.45 -17.55 -12.95
N THR A 158 -11.94 -17.88 -11.76
CA THR A 158 -13.12 -18.75 -11.60
C THR A 158 -14.01 -18.25 -10.48
N GLU A 159 -15.30 -18.10 -10.81
CA GLU A 159 -16.37 -17.79 -9.88
C GLU A 159 -17.27 -19.04 -9.78
N ALA A 160 -17.30 -19.69 -8.63
CA ALA A 160 -18.07 -20.90 -8.39
C ALA A 160 -18.45 -21.04 -6.92
N ALA A 161 -19.68 -21.46 -6.66
CA ALA A 161 -20.15 -21.80 -5.32
C ALA A 161 -19.36 -22.99 -4.74
N ALA A 162 -19.31 -23.07 -3.41
CA ALA A 162 -18.75 -24.23 -2.72
C ALA A 162 -19.50 -25.53 -3.09
N THR A 163 -18.78 -26.64 -3.03
CA THR A 163 -19.26 -27.99 -3.29
C THR A 163 -18.69 -28.95 -2.23
N GLY A 164 -19.16 -30.19 -2.19
CA GLY A 164 -18.60 -31.21 -1.29
C GLY A 164 -17.12 -31.57 -1.54
N ALA A 165 -16.49 -31.08 -2.61
CA ALA A 165 -15.10 -31.35 -2.95
C ALA A 165 -14.20 -30.11 -2.94
N HIS A 166 -14.78 -28.91 -3.05
CA HIS A 166 -14.06 -27.65 -3.15
C HIS A 166 -14.84 -26.56 -2.41
N GLY A 167 -14.15 -25.69 -1.67
CA GLY A 167 -14.78 -24.47 -1.18
C GLY A 167 -15.09 -23.50 -2.32
N GLN A 168 -15.67 -22.35 -1.98
CA GLN A 168 -16.03 -21.36 -2.99
C GLN A 168 -14.79 -20.85 -3.73
N GLN A 169 -14.95 -20.60 -5.02
CA GLN A 169 -13.97 -19.94 -5.84
C GLN A 169 -14.51 -18.56 -6.13
N SER A 170 -13.83 -17.52 -5.66
CA SER A 170 -14.28 -16.15 -5.84
C SER A 170 -13.18 -15.30 -6.46
N TYR A 171 -13.52 -14.55 -7.51
CA TYR A 171 -12.69 -13.48 -8.04
C TYR A 171 -13.47 -12.19 -8.13
N GLN A 172 -12.75 -11.06 -8.13
CA GLN A 172 -13.35 -9.76 -8.29
C GLN A 172 -12.65 -8.96 -9.38
N ILE A 173 -13.42 -8.07 -10.01
CA ILE A 173 -12.93 -7.10 -10.98
C ILE A 173 -13.02 -5.73 -10.33
N ILE A 174 -11.91 -5.02 -10.26
CA ILE A 174 -11.79 -3.76 -9.53
C ILE A 174 -11.41 -2.66 -10.51
N ARG A 175 -12.23 -1.60 -10.61
CA ARG A 175 -11.83 -0.36 -11.28
C ARG A 175 -10.79 0.33 -10.40
N VAL A 176 -9.60 0.55 -10.96
CA VAL A 176 -8.50 1.24 -10.29
C VAL A 176 -8.40 2.66 -10.85
N PRO A 177 -8.61 3.71 -10.02
CA PRO A 177 -8.42 5.08 -10.45
C PRO A 177 -6.98 5.33 -10.93
N GLN A 178 -6.87 6.06 -12.04
CA GLN A 178 -5.61 6.48 -12.64
C GLN A 178 -5.47 8.00 -12.50
N PHE A 179 -4.76 8.47 -11.47
CA PHE A 179 -4.53 9.90 -11.25
C PHE A 179 -3.19 10.34 -11.82
N VAL A 180 -3.11 11.62 -12.23
CA VAL A 180 -1.83 12.25 -12.56
C VAL A 180 -1.03 12.40 -11.27
N ASN A 181 -1.59 13.11 -10.29
CA ASN A 181 -1.05 13.29 -8.95
C ASN A 181 -2.20 13.35 -7.95
N ALA A 182 -1.89 13.14 -6.67
CA ALA A 182 -2.86 13.25 -5.58
C ALA A 182 -2.15 13.54 -4.25
N THR A 183 -2.91 13.98 -3.26
CA THR A 183 -2.51 14.03 -1.84
C THR A 183 -3.29 12.98 -1.08
N LEU A 184 -2.63 12.14 -0.28
CA LEU A 184 -3.33 11.19 0.59
C LEU A 184 -4.06 11.94 1.72
N GLY A 185 -5.31 11.57 1.98
CA GLY A 185 -6.03 11.92 3.20
C GLY A 185 -6.34 10.66 4.01
N SER A 186 -6.43 10.78 5.34
CA SER A 186 -6.60 9.64 6.24
C SER A 186 -7.97 8.95 6.19
N THR A 187 -8.84 9.35 5.26
CA THR A 187 -10.11 8.66 5.00
C THR A 187 -10.05 7.77 3.76
N PHE A 188 -8.93 7.72 3.04
CA PHE A 188 -8.74 6.76 1.95
C PHE A 188 -8.60 5.33 2.49
N ALA A 189 -9.39 4.39 1.93
CA ALA A 189 -9.47 3.01 2.42
C ALA A 189 -10.00 2.02 1.38
N ALA A 190 -9.83 0.73 1.68
CA ALA A 190 -10.53 -0.34 0.98
C ALA A 190 -11.98 -0.44 1.46
N ALA A 191 -12.86 -0.97 0.61
CA ALA A 191 -14.10 -1.58 1.09
C ALA A 191 -13.75 -2.80 1.94
N PHE A 192 -14.58 -3.18 2.91
CA PHE A 192 -14.39 -4.43 3.63
C PHE A 192 -14.75 -5.63 2.74
N TRP A 193 -14.12 -6.78 3.00
CA TRP A 193 -14.50 -8.02 2.35
C TRP A 193 -15.87 -8.50 2.85
N ASP A 194 -16.83 -8.63 1.95
CA ASP A 194 -18.20 -9.05 2.28
C ASP A 194 -18.49 -10.54 1.96
N GLY A 195 -17.48 -11.27 1.49
CA GLY A 195 -17.62 -12.66 1.03
C GLY A 195 -17.65 -12.83 -0.49
N ALA A 196 -17.78 -11.73 -1.24
CA ALA A 196 -17.73 -11.73 -2.69
C ALA A 196 -16.77 -10.67 -3.24
N THR A 197 -16.79 -9.45 -2.68
CA THR A 197 -15.91 -8.35 -3.11
C THR A 197 -15.36 -7.54 -1.94
N GLY A 198 -14.45 -6.62 -2.24
CA GLY A 198 -13.82 -5.75 -1.26
C GLY A 198 -12.45 -6.25 -0.81
N GLY A 199 -11.95 -5.69 0.29
CA GLY A 199 -10.66 -6.04 0.88
C GLY A 199 -9.42 -5.60 0.11
N VAL A 200 -9.55 -4.78 -0.95
CA VAL A 200 -8.43 -4.32 -1.79
C VAL A 200 -8.50 -2.81 -2.06
N ALA A 201 -7.60 -2.03 -1.47
CA ALA A 201 -7.39 -0.62 -1.82
C ALA A 201 -6.32 -0.50 -2.90
N ALA A 202 -6.66 -0.01 -4.09
CA ALA A 202 -5.73 0.10 -5.21
C ALA A 202 -5.73 1.49 -5.85
N LEU A 203 -4.55 2.07 -6.08
CA LEU A 203 -4.36 3.32 -6.84
C LEU A 203 -3.23 3.22 -7.86
N ASP A 204 -3.41 3.89 -8.99
CA ASP A 204 -2.39 4.11 -10.01
C ASP A 204 -2.12 5.61 -10.14
N ILE A 205 -0.91 6.05 -9.75
CA ILE A 205 -0.50 7.47 -9.76
C ILE A 205 0.65 7.64 -10.75
N ALA A 206 0.42 8.42 -11.80
CA ALA A 206 1.40 8.63 -12.87
C ALA A 206 2.61 9.50 -12.45
N SER A 207 2.42 10.40 -11.49
CA SER A 207 3.40 11.37 -10.98
C SER A 207 3.64 11.18 -9.47
N THR A 208 4.10 12.23 -8.80
CA THR A 208 4.31 12.30 -7.37
C THR A 208 3.00 12.19 -6.59
N LEU A 209 2.96 11.25 -5.65
CA LEU A 209 1.95 11.15 -4.60
C LEU A 209 2.42 11.99 -3.40
N ASN A 210 1.64 12.99 -2.99
CA ASN A 210 1.89 13.66 -1.72
C ASN A 210 1.30 12.82 -0.59
N LEU A 211 2.12 12.43 0.37
CA LEU A 211 1.77 11.52 1.45
C LEU A 211 0.90 12.19 2.53
N GLY A 212 0.90 13.52 2.62
CA GLY A 212 -0.03 14.29 3.46
C GLY A 212 0.02 14.02 4.97
N GLY A 213 0.96 13.21 5.46
CA GLY A 213 0.92 12.71 6.85
C GLY A 213 -0.21 11.71 7.10
N ALA A 214 -0.74 11.09 6.04
CA ALA A 214 -1.97 10.31 6.11
C ALA A 214 -1.77 8.96 6.80
N SER A 215 -2.87 8.46 7.38
CA SER A 215 -3.00 7.07 7.82
C SER A 215 -4.03 6.38 6.93
N ILE A 216 -3.61 5.34 6.21
CA ILE A 216 -4.44 4.61 5.25
C ILE A 216 -4.73 3.23 5.84
N TYR A 217 -5.98 2.80 5.79
CA TYR A 217 -6.42 1.61 6.51
C TYR A 217 -7.04 0.56 5.57
N ALA A 218 -6.56 -0.66 5.76
CA ALA A 218 -7.12 -1.94 5.35
C ALA A 218 -7.13 -2.94 6.53
N THR A 219 -6.91 -2.46 7.76
CA THR A 219 -6.97 -3.28 8.98
C THR A 219 -8.36 -3.89 9.13
N GLY A 220 -8.44 -5.21 9.31
CA GLY A 220 -9.71 -5.93 9.44
C GLY A 220 -10.60 -5.91 8.19
N ASN A 221 -10.06 -5.59 7.01
CA ASN A 221 -10.81 -5.62 5.74
C ASN A 221 -10.58 -6.92 4.95
N GLY A 222 -9.83 -7.88 5.49
CA GLY A 222 -9.54 -9.18 4.89
C GLY A 222 -10.60 -10.24 5.19
N PHE A 223 -10.20 -11.51 5.15
CA PHE A 223 -11.14 -12.61 5.42
C PHE A 223 -11.69 -12.54 6.85
N ARG A 224 -12.99 -12.79 6.99
CA ARG A 224 -13.73 -12.67 8.25
C ARG A 224 -13.37 -13.78 9.24
N GLY A 225 -13.53 -13.49 10.53
CA GLY A 225 -13.29 -14.46 11.59
C GLY A 225 -14.41 -15.51 11.69
N GLY A 226 -14.16 -16.60 12.40
CA GLY A 226 -15.20 -17.55 12.79
C GLY A 226 -16.14 -16.89 13.80
N GLY A 227 -17.44 -16.97 13.55
CA GLY A 227 -18.47 -16.44 14.44
C GLY A 227 -18.74 -17.34 15.65
N LEU A 228 -19.36 -16.76 16.68
CA LEU A 228 -19.84 -17.51 17.83
C LEU A 228 -20.84 -18.59 17.39
N THR A 229 -20.63 -19.80 17.91
CA THR A 229 -21.59 -20.90 17.89
C THR A 229 -21.97 -21.22 19.33
N THR A 230 -23.27 -21.38 19.62
CA THR A 230 -23.74 -21.80 20.94
C THR A 230 -24.56 -23.06 20.81
N ALA A 231 -24.15 -24.11 21.52
CA ALA A 231 -24.89 -25.36 21.62
C ALA A 231 -24.84 -25.84 23.06
N ARG A 232 -25.97 -26.20 23.68
CA ARG A 232 -25.94 -26.70 25.08
C ARG A 232 -25.61 -28.18 25.21
N THR A 233 -25.85 -28.96 24.15
CA THR A 233 -25.60 -30.41 24.07
C THR A 233 -25.56 -30.80 22.59
N THR A 234 -24.77 -31.80 22.21
CA THR A 234 -24.77 -32.34 20.83
C THR A 234 -25.06 -33.83 20.74
N PRO A 235 -25.43 -34.34 19.55
CA PRO A 235 -25.56 -35.78 19.33
C PRO A 235 -24.26 -36.52 19.60
N THR A 236 -24.36 -37.76 20.07
CA THR A 236 -23.22 -38.65 20.40
C THR A 236 -22.34 -39.02 19.19
N SER A 237 -22.71 -38.61 17.98
CA SER A 237 -21.88 -38.76 16.78
C SER A 237 -20.76 -37.74 16.68
N ILE A 238 -20.80 -36.66 17.48
CA ILE A 238 -19.71 -35.68 17.57
C ILE A 238 -18.73 -36.10 18.64
N LEU A 239 -17.46 -36.07 18.25
CA LEU A 239 -16.36 -36.62 19.03
C LEU A 239 -15.29 -35.55 19.26
N ASN A 240 -14.66 -35.61 20.42
CA ASN A 240 -13.47 -34.80 20.72
C ASN A 240 -12.28 -35.08 19.80
N SER A 241 -12.34 -36.13 18.98
CA SER A 241 -11.37 -36.46 17.96
C SER A 241 -11.63 -35.79 16.61
N ASP A 242 -12.73 -35.03 16.48
CA ASP A 242 -13.11 -34.42 15.21
C ASP A 242 -12.22 -33.23 14.85
N TRP A 243 -11.97 -33.10 13.55
CA TRP A 243 -11.21 -32.05 12.88
C TRP A 243 -12.11 -31.19 12.00
N ALA A 244 -13.22 -31.75 11.54
CA ALA A 244 -14.19 -31.08 10.71
C ALA A 244 -15.58 -31.65 10.96
N VAL A 245 -16.51 -30.74 11.24
CA VAL A 245 -17.94 -31.01 11.42
C VAL A 245 -18.70 -29.91 10.73
N SER A 246 -19.83 -30.23 10.09
CA SER A 246 -20.66 -29.21 9.45
C SER A 246 -21.57 -28.53 10.47
N SER A 247 -21.63 -27.20 10.43
CA SER A 247 -22.58 -26.36 11.17
C SER A 247 -24.05 -26.74 10.93
N LEU A 248 -24.34 -27.34 9.77
CA LEU A 248 -25.70 -27.73 9.36
C LEU A 248 -26.08 -29.16 9.76
N MET A 249 -25.18 -29.89 10.43
CA MET A 249 -25.37 -31.31 10.71
C MET A 249 -26.64 -31.62 11.53
N ASN A 250 -27.06 -30.70 12.40
CA ASN A 250 -28.24 -30.84 13.27
C ASN A 250 -29.41 -29.97 12.78
N GLY A 251 -29.40 -29.62 11.50
CA GLY A 251 -30.32 -28.66 10.89
C GLY A 251 -29.81 -27.21 10.96
N ALA A 252 -30.34 -26.36 10.10
CA ALA A 252 -29.96 -24.95 10.02
C ALA A 252 -30.23 -24.23 11.35
N GLY A 253 -29.26 -23.42 11.80
CA GLY A 253 -29.34 -22.67 13.05
C GLY A 253 -29.05 -23.49 14.31
N ASN A 254 -28.54 -24.73 14.17
CA ASN A 254 -28.23 -25.62 15.29
C ASN A 254 -26.81 -26.20 15.16
N PRO A 255 -25.77 -25.38 15.36
CA PRO A 255 -24.38 -25.81 15.20
C PRO A 255 -23.99 -26.87 16.26
N PRO A 256 -22.92 -27.66 16.02
CA PRO A 256 -22.35 -28.53 17.03
C PRO A 256 -21.65 -27.75 18.17
N ALA A 257 -21.17 -28.47 19.18
CA ALA A 257 -20.42 -28.01 20.34
C ALA A 257 -18.97 -27.66 20.00
N ASP A 258 -18.73 -27.23 18.76
CA ASP A 258 -17.41 -26.88 18.24
C ASP A 258 -17.42 -25.40 17.84
N GLY A 259 -16.24 -24.80 17.83
CA GLY A 259 -16.05 -23.44 17.33
C GLY A 259 -16.00 -23.39 15.80
N ALA A 260 -16.45 -22.27 15.24
CA ALA A 260 -16.38 -22.00 13.81
C ALA A 260 -14.94 -21.77 13.35
N LYS A 261 -14.59 -22.34 12.20
CA LYS A 261 -13.36 -21.99 11.48
C LYS A 261 -13.45 -20.53 11.00
N GLY A 262 -12.31 -19.90 10.76
CA GLY A 262 -12.26 -18.61 10.07
C GLY A 262 -12.57 -18.73 8.58
N GLU A 263 -12.78 -17.60 7.91
CA GLU A 263 -12.79 -17.52 6.45
C GLU A 263 -11.34 -17.48 5.91
N GLY A 264 -11.12 -18.07 4.72
CA GLY A 264 -9.82 -18.08 4.08
C GLY A 264 -9.89 -18.48 2.61
N ILE A 265 -8.72 -18.70 1.99
CA ILE A 265 -8.62 -18.97 0.54
C ILE A 265 -9.35 -20.24 0.08
N LEU A 266 -9.70 -21.15 1.00
CA LEU A 266 -10.30 -22.44 0.67
C LEU A 266 -11.78 -22.55 1.02
N GLY A 267 -12.43 -21.47 1.47
CA GLY A 267 -13.84 -21.48 1.81
C GLY A 267 -14.24 -20.43 2.83
N THR A 268 -15.52 -20.44 3.13
CA THR A 268 -16.19 -19.51 4.04
C THR A 268 -17.10 -20.32 4.96
N PRO A 269 -17.00 -20.18 6.30
CA PRO A 269 -17.89 -20.87 7.23
C PRO A 269 -19.32 -20.31 7.17
N ASP A 270 -20.29 -21.01 7.77
CA ASP A 270 -21.63 -20.46 7.99
C ASP A 270 -21.57 -19.28 8.96
N TYR A 271 -21.03 -19.51 10.15
CA TYR A 271 -20.95 -18.51 11.22
C TYR A 271 -19.69 -17.66 11.06
N LEU A 272 -19.89 -16.37 10.86
CA LEU A 272 -18.85 -15.39 10.56
C LEU A 272 -18.87 -14.25 11.57
N PHE A 273 -17.68 -13.78 11.93
CA PHE A 273 -17.46 -12.56 12.68
C PHE A 273 -16.89 -11.49 11.77
N GLU A 274 -17.56 -10.35 11.75
CA GLU A 274 -17.15 -9.18 11.01
C GLU A 274 -17.38 -7.90 11.81
N TYR A 275 -16.80 -6.81 11.35
CA TYR A 275 -17.16 -5.49 11.83
C TYR A 275 -18.02 -4.80 10.77
N THR A 276 -19.33 -4.73 11.00
CA THR A 276 -20.21 -4.00 10.08
C THR A 276 -20.12 -2.51 10.38
N ASN A 277 -20.06 -1.69 9.33
CA ASN A 277 -20.14 -0.23 9.35
C ASN A 277 -18.82 0.49 9.71
N PHE A 278 -18.02 0.79 8.68
CA PHE A 278 -16.87 1.68 8.78
C PHE A 278 -17.33 3.13 8.53
N ALA A 279 -17.72 3.84 9.59
CA ALA A 279 -18.00 5.28 9.49
C ALA A 279 -16.74 6.09 9.13
N THR A 280 -15.57 5.56 9.53
CA THR A 280 -14.24 5.97 9.07
C THR A 280 -13.35 4.72 9.01
N PRO A 281 -12.26 4.75 8.21
CA PRO A 281 -11.41 3.57 7.99
C PRO A 281 -10.70 2.97 9.21
N SER A 282 -10.84 3.56 10.40
CA SER A 282 -10.11 3.17 11.61
C SER A 282 -11.00 2.83 12.80
N THR A 283 -12.32 2.99 12.71
CA THR A 283 -13.24 2.69 13.81
C THR A 283 -14.39 1.82 13.29
N PRO A 284 -14.28 0.49 13.41
CA PRO A 284 -15.43 -0.37 13.19
C PRO A 284 -16.58 0.05 14.11
N ALA A 285 -17.78 0.28 13.58
CA ALA A 285 -18.88 0.85 14.37
C ALA A 285 -19.51 -0.16 15.34
N ALA A 286 -19.48 -1.45 15.02
CA ALA A 286 -19.83 -2.52 15.94
C ALA A 286 -19.34 -3.89 15.40
N PRO A 287 -18.94 -4.82 16.28
CA PRO A 287 -18.86 -6.23 15.91
C PRO A 287 -20.23 -6.75 15.47
N ASN A 288 -20.23 -7.76 14.61
CA ASN A 288 -21.43 -8.42 14.13
C ASN A 288 -21.14 -9.90 13.87
N ILE A 289 -22.09 -10.75 14.23
CA ILE A 289 -22.11 -12.16 13.85
C ILE A 289 -23.13 -12.36 12.74
N VAL A 290 -22.67 -12.86 11.60
CA VAL A 290 -23.53 -13.17 10.45
C VAL A 290 -23.51 -14.66 10.14
N THR A 291 -24.59 -15.15 9.56
CA THR A 291 -24.69 -16.51 9.05
C THR A 291 -24.82 -16.46 7.53
N SER A 292 -24.03 -17.25 6.82
CA SER A 292 -24.13 -17.39 5.37
C SER A 292 -25.23 -18.38 4.96
N GLY A 293 -25.68 -19.21 5.90
CA GLY A 293 -26.63 -20.30 5.70
C GLY A 293 -26.03 -21.51 4.97
N VAL A 294 -24.72 -21.52 4.71
CA VAL A 294 -24.03 -22.55 3.93
C VAL A 294 -22.69 -22.90 4.57
N ASP A 295 -22.42 -24.19 4.68
CA ASP A 295 -21.07 -24.70 4.96
C ASP A 295 -20.21 -24.63 3.68
N GLY A 296 -19.34 -23.64 3.61
CA GLY A 296 -18.44 -23.44 2.48
C GLY A 296 -17.14 -24.24 2.54
N TYR A 297 -16.95 -25.11 3.55
CA TYR A 297 -15.78 -25.96 3.66
C TYR A 297 -16.12 -27.44 3.40
N PRO A 298 -15.50 -28.06 2.39
CA PRO A 298 -15.59 -29.51 2.22
C PRO A 298 -15.26 -30.25 3.52
N GLY A 299 -16.19 -31.06 4.00
CA GLY A 299 -16.04 -31.88 5.21
C GLY A 299 -16.45 -31.19 6.52
N GLY A 300 -16.69 -29.87 6.54
CA GLY A 300 -17.16 -29.16 7.72
C GLY A 300 -16.47 -27.82 7.98
N ASP A 301 -17.22 -26.84 8.46
CA ASP A 301 -16.81 -25.50 8.84
C ASP A 301 -16.58 -25.30 10.35
N GLN A 302 -16.71 -26.37 11.14
CA GLN A 302 -16.49 -26.38 12.60
C GLN A 302 -15.30 -27.27 12.99
N ALA A 303 -14.92 -27.25 14.28
CA ALA A 303 -13.86 -28.06 14.89
C ALA A 303 -12.43 -27.66 14.47
N ARG A 304 -11.43 -28.34 15.07
CA ARG A 304 -10.03 -27.88 15.13
C ARG A 304 -9.23 -27.80 13.85
N GLY A 305 -9.64 -28.44 12.75
CA GLY A 305 -8.87 -28.45 11.51
C GLY A 305 -8.79 -27.06 10.85
N ALA A 306 -7.62 -26.67 10.35
CA ALA A 306 -7.40 -25.35 9.75
C ALA A 306 -7.20 -25.43 8.22
N PRO A 307 -8.19 -25.04 7.39
CA PRO A 307 -8.06 -25.09 5.94
C PRO A 307 -7.32 -23.87 5.40
N GLY A 308 -6.25 -24.11 4.64
CA GLY A 308 -5.51 -23.02 3.99
C GLY A 308 -4.91 -22.05 5.00
N ASN A 309 -5.25 -20.77 4.85
CA ASN A 309 -4.83 -19.71 5.75
C ASN A 309 -5.87 -19.32 6.81
N ALA A 310 -7.02 -20.00 6.87
CA ALA A 310 -8.00 -19.80 7.93
C ALA A 310 -7.57 -20.51 9.22
N GLY A 311 -7.89 -19.92 10.38
CA GLY A 311 -7.77 -20.59 11.67
C GLY A 311 -8.84 -21.67 11.84
N GLY A 312 -8.48 -22.79 12.46
CA GLY A 312 -9.45 -23.81 12.89
C GLY A 312 -10.24 -23.32 14.12
N GLY A 313 -11.47 -23.79 14.28
CA GLY A 313 -12.25 -23.51 15.49
C GLY A 313 -11.79 -24.33 16.70
N GLY A 314 -12.42 -24.20 17.85
CA GLY A 314 -12.21 -25.13 18.98
C GLY A 314 -12.93 -26.47 18.77
N THR A 315 -12.37 -27.57 19.26
CA THR A 315 -13.10 -28.83 19.45
C THR A 315 -13.33 -29.06 20.94
N ASP A 316 -14.55 -29.38 21.35
CA ASP A 316 -14.84 -29.66 22.76
C ASP A 316 -14.36 -31.07 23.18
N MET A 317 -13.87 -31.25 24.41
CA MET A 317 -13.45 -32.59 24.90
C MET A 317 -14.62 -33.48 25.29
N ASP A 318 -15.74 -32.91 25.73
CA ASP A 318 -16.99 -33.60 26.04
C ASP A 318 -18.14 -33.00 25.22
N PRO A 319 -18.16 -33.19 23.88
CA PRO A 319 -19.15 -32.52 23.02
C PRO A 319 -20.61 -32.79 23.40
N VAL A 320 -20.89 -33.94 24.03
CA VAL A 320 -22.25 -34.32 24.42
C VAL A 320 -22.77 -33.38 25.50
N GLN A 321 -21.93 -33.04 26.49
CA GLN A 321 -22.25 -32.09 27.55
C GLN A 321 -21.88 -30.64 27.19
N ASN A 322 -20.96 -30.48 26.23
CA ASN A 322 -20.33 -29.23 25.83
C ASN A 322 -19.89 -28.44 27.05
N ASP A 323 -19.03 -28.97 27.91
CA ASP A 323 -18.57 -28.28 29.11
C ASP A 323 -17.04 -28.18 29.19
N GLU A 324 -16.31 -28.69 28.21
CA GLU A 324 -14.84 -28.73 28.19
C GLU A 324 -14.26 -27.95 27.00
N ASN A 325 -14.52 -26.64 27.00
CA ASN A 325 -14.32 -25.79 25.84
C ASN A 325 -12.85 -25.39 25.55
N THR A 326 -12.48 -25.37 24.26
CA THR A 326 -11.12 -25.10 23.76
C THR A 326 -11.02 -23.81 22.94
N GLY A 327 -9.79 -23.28 22.82
CA GLY A 327 -9.55 -22.08 22.05
C GLY A 327 -9.49 -22.31 20.54
N GLY A 328 -9.82 -21.29 19.76
CA GLY A 328 -9.67 -21.26 18.30
C GLY A 328 -8.25 -20.91 17.86
N GLY A 329 -7.87 -21.37 16.66
CA GLY A 329 -6.58 -21.09 16.04
C GLY A 329 -6.54 -19.73 15.34
N GLY A 330 -5.36 -19.12 15.27
CA GLY A 330 -5.15 -17.85 14.55
C GLY A 330 -5.16 -18.03 13.04
N GLY A 331 -5.57 -16.99 12.30
CA GLY A 331 -5.45 -16.95 10.85
C GLY A 331 -3.99 -16.80 10.39
N ALA A 332 -3.74 -16.98 9.09
CA ALA A 332 -2.40 -16.86 8.49
C ALA A 332 -2.35 -15.99 7.23
N ASN A 333 -1.12 -15.56 6.90
CA ASN A 333 -0.75 -14.97 5.62
C ASN A 333 0.74 -15.26 5.34
N GLY A 334 1.63 -14.26 5.36
CA GLY A 334 3.07 -14.47 5.20
C GLY A 334 3.68 -15.28 6.34
N GLY A 335 3.08 -15.19 7.53
CA GLY A 335 3.33 -16.05 8.69
C GLY A 335 2.14 -16.99 8.94
N ALA A 336 2.43 -18.15 9.51
CA ALA A 336 1.44 -19.09 10.03
C ALA A 336 0.77 -18.56 11.30
N GLY A 337 -0.49 -18.93 11.51
CA GLY A 337 -1.23 -18.67 12.73
C GLY A 337 -0.82 -19.61 13.86
N GLY A 338 -1.09 -19.18 15.09
CA GLY A 338 -0.88 -19.97 16.30
C GLY A 338 -2.05 -20.90 16.61
N ASN A 339 -1.80 -21.93 17.40
CA ASN A 339 -2.82 -22.88 17.85
C ASN A 339 -3.60 -22.29 19.04
N GLY A 340 -4.87 -22.65 19.13
CA GLY A 340 -5.73 -22.41 20.28
C GLY A 340 -5.38 -23.31 21.46
N GLY A 341 -5.80 -22.87 22.64
CA GLY A 341 -5.49 -23.50 23.91
C GLY A 341 -6.36 -24.69 24.26
N TYR A 342 -5.95 -25.34 25.34
CA TYR A 342 -6.50 -26.59 25.85
C TYR A 342 -7.90 -26.44 26.46
N PRO A 343 -8.64 -27.54 26.60
CA PRO A 343 -10.02 -27.55 27.09
C PRO A 343 -10.15 -27.11 28.56
N TRP A 344 -11.35 -26.68 28.94
CA TRP A 344 -11.67 -26.46 30.34
C TRP A 344 -11.52 -27.74 31.17
N THR A 345 -11.07 -27.61 32.42
CA THR A 345 -10.97 -28.73 33.36
C THR A 345 -11.85 -28.48 34.59
N PRO A 346 -12.75 -29.40 34.97
CA PRO A 346 -13.47 -29.32 36.23
C PRO A 346 -12.54 -29.48 37.44
N ASN A 347 -12.91 -28.84 38.54
CA ASN A 347 -12.28 -28.99 39.86
C ASN A 347 -12.23 -30.48 40.29
N TYR A 348 -11.06 -31.12 40.22
CA TYR A 348 -10.88 -32.42 40.87
C TYR A 348 -10.75 -32.23 42.38
N ASN A 349 -11.86 -32.41 43.09
CA ASN A 349 -11.89 -32.51 44.56
C ASN A 349 -11.26 -33.83 45.00
N GLY A 350 -9.94 -33.92 44.95
CA GLY A 350 -9.22 -35.09 45.37
C GLY A 350 -7.73 -34.88 45.20
N ASN A 351 -7.04 -34.83 46.33
CA ASN A 351 -5.59 -34.93 46.49
C ASN A 351 -5.02 -36.13 45.71
N THR A 352 -4.86 -35.98 44.40
CA THR A 352 -4.13 -36.89 43.52
C THR A 352 -2.88 -36.15 43.07
N ALA A 353 -1.73 -36.78 43.25
CA ALA A 353 -0.41 -36.17 43.15
C ALA A 353 0.02 -35.81 41.70
N GLU A 354 -0.92 -35.62 40.78
CA GLU A 354 -0.67 -35.38 39.36
C GLU A 354 -0.71 -33.88 39.00
N TYR A 355 -1.40 -33.07 39.79
CA TYR A 355 -1.71 -31.67 39.45
C TYR A 355 -1.26 -30.69 40.53
N TYR A 356 0.05 -30.58 40.72
CA TYR A 356 0.67 -29.54 41.54
C TYR A 356 1.81 -28.89 40.75
N VAL A 357 1.56 -27.69 40.22
CA VAL A 357 2.60 -26.79 39.73
C VAL A 357 2.88 -25.78 40.84
N ASP A 358 3.90 -26.09 41.64
CA ASP A 358 4.61 -25.05 42.37
C ASP A 358 5.49 -24.25 41.36
N VAL A 359 5.40 -22.93 41.48
CA VAL A 359 6.33 -21.85 41.08
C VAL A 359 6.20 -21.21 39.66
N PRO A 360 6.12 -19.86 39.58
CA PRO A 360 6.26 -19.10 38.33
C PRO A 360 7.63 -19.31 37.67
N GLY A 361 7.64 -19.66 36.38
CA GLY A 361 8.86 -19.73 35.57
C GLY A 361 9.24 -21.10 34.99
N GLN A 362 8.36 -22.09 34.97
CA GLN A 362 8.62 -23.38 34.30
C GLN A 362 7.77 -23.62 33.05
N ASN A 363 8.12 -22.92 32.00
CA ASN A 363 7.95 -23.30 30.61
C ASN A 363 9.06 -24.30 30.26
N ASN A 364 8.84 -25.62 30.40
CA ASN A 364 9.43 -26.66 29.51
C ASN A 364 9.24 -28.16 29.85
N ALA A 365 8.48 -28.63 30.85
CA ALA A 365 8.55 -30.08 31.16
C ALA A 365 7.30 -30.84 31.64
N LYS A 366 6.08 -30.28 31.56
CA LYS A 366 4.86 -31.02 31.99
C LYS A 366 3.62 -30.86 31.12
N THR A 367 3.80 -30.49 29.85
CA THR A 367 2.79 -30.73 28.79
C THR A 367 2.48 -32.22 28.58
N THR A 368 3.24 -33.13 29.21
CA THR A 368 3.04 -34.58 29.20
C THR A 368 2.08 -35.11 30.26
N ALA A 369 1.58 -34.27 31.18
CA ALA A 369 0.70 -34.71 32.28
C ALA A 369 -0.81 -34.45 32.05
N PHE A 370 -1.22 -34.27 30.79
CA PHE A 370 -2.64 -34.30 30.39
C PHE A 370 -3.03 -35.63 29.71
N ALA A 371 -2.05 -36.45 29.31
CA ALA A 371 -2.32 -37.82 28.98
C ALA A 371 -2.42 -38.59 30.30
N THR A 372 -3.64 -38.82 30.79
CA THR A 372 -3.85 -39.84 31.82
C THR A 372 -3.24 -41.15 31.31
N ALA A 373 -2.74 -41.99 32.23
CA ALA A 373 -2.15 -43.30 31.91
C ALA A 373 -3.08 -44.27 31.13
N ASP A 374 -4.34 -43.87 30.88
CA ASP A 374 -5.34 -44.61 30.09
C ASP A 374 -5.34 -44.27 28.57
N GLY A 375 -4.64 -43.21 28.14
CA GLY A 375 -4.54 -42.82 26.72
C GLY A 375 -5.81 -42.26 26.06
N THR A 376 -6.83 -41.86 26.83
CA THR A 376 -8.13 -41.40 26.32
C THR A 376 -8.29 -39.88 26.24
N HIS A 377 -7.40 -39.09 26.88
CA HIS A 377 -7.43 -37.64 26.86
C HIS A 377 -6.23 -37.07 26.06
N ASN A 378 -6.50 -36.51 24.88
CA ASN A 378 -5.52 -35.73 24.13
C ASN A 378 -5.76 -34.24 24.42
N PRO A 379 -4.90 -33.54 25.17
CA PRO A 379 -5.08 -32.12 25.44
C PRO A 379 -5.01 -31.25 24.18
N ASP A 380 -4.32 -31.71 23.12
CA ASP A 380 -4.04 -30.94 21.90
C ASP A 380 -5.20 -31.00 20.90
N ILE A 381 -6.37 -30.60 21.36
CA ILE A 381 -7.61 -30.52 20.57
C ILE A 381 -8.10 -29.09 20.34
N GLY A 382 -7.34 -28.09 20.81
CA GLY A 382 -7.55 -26.69 20.42
C GLY A 382 -7.39 -26.47 18.92
N GLY A 383 -7.99 -25.39 18.42
CA GLY A 383 -7.98 -25.04 17.00
C GLY A 383 -6.58 -24.91 16.44
N ARG A 384 -6.35 -25.50 15.27
CA ARG A 384 -5.05 -25.35 14.58
C ARG A 384 -4.93 -23.95 14.00
N GLY A 385 -3.72 -23.40 14.03
CA GLY A 385 -3.41 -22.17 13.31
C GLY A 385 -3.45 -22.39 11.80
N GLY A 386 -3.84 -21.35 11.07
CA GLY A 386 -3.77 -21.32 9.61
C GLY A 386 -2.33 -21.49 9.10
N SER A 387 -2.18 -22.04 7.90
CA SER A 387 -0.88 -22.25 7.28
C SER A 387 -0.40 -21.01 6.53
N ALA A 388 0.90 -20.72 6.61
CA ALA A 388 1.50 -19.62 5.87
C ALA A 388 1.35 -19.85 4.35
N LEU A 389 1.04 -18.77 3.65
CA LEU A 389 1.03 -18.69 2.20
C LEU A 389 2.35 -18.12 1.72
N THR A 390 2.83 -18.57 0.56
CA THR A 390 4.04 -18.02 -0.06
C THR A 390 3.64 -16.89 -1.02
N PRO A 391 3.78 -15.61 -0.63
CA PRO A 391 3.49 -14.50 -1.54
C PRO A 391 4.53 -14.40 -2.66
N SER A 392 4.13 -13.75 -3.75
CA SER A 392 5.05 -13.37 -4.83
C SER A 392 4.53 -12.11 -5.52
N VAL A 393 5.36 -11.49 -6.37
CA VAL A 393 4.95 -10.40 -7.26
C VAL A 393 3.78 -10.75 -8.20
N THR A 394 3.41 -12.02 -8.34
CA THR A 394 2.25 -12.46 -9.13
C THR A 394 1.13 -13.03 -8.28
N ARG A 395 1.27 -13.02 -6.95
CA ARG A 395 0.29 -13.63 -6.04
C ARG A 395 0.28 -12.96 -4.67
N LEU A 396 -0.83 -12.32 -4.32
CA LEU A 396 -1.04 -11.63 -3.04
C LEU A 396 -2.30 -12.17 -2.36
N PHE A 397 -2.34 -12.11 -1.03
CA PHE A 397 -3.46 -12.64 -0.26
C PHE A 397 -3.95 -11.64 0.77
N MET A 398 -5.23 -11.71 1.10
CA MET A 398 -5.73 -11.14 2.35
C MET A 398 -5.27 -11.99 3.53
N GLY A 399 -5.21 -11.38 4.71
CA GLY A 399 -5.07 -12.11 5.96
C GLY A 399 -6.26 -13.07 6.14
N GLY A 400 -5.98 -14.30 6.56
CA GLY A 400 -7.02 -15.25 6.95
C GLY A 400 -7.66 -14.85 8.28
N GLY A 401 -8.94 -15.19 8.44
CA GLY A 401 -9.64 -15.04 9.71
C GLY A 401 -9.19 -16.05 10.74
N GLY A 402 -9.21 -15.67 12.02
CA GLY A 402 -9.08 -16.61 13.13
C GLY A 402 -10.33 -17.48 13.31
N GLY A 403 -10.18 -18.65 13.91
CA GLY A 403 -11.33 -19.47 14.32
C GLY A 403 -11.87 -19.06 15.70
N ALA A 404 -13.15 -19.32 15.94
CA ALA A 404 -13.78 -19.15 17.25
C ALA A 404 -13.37 -20.29 18.20
N GLY A 405 -13.38 -20.04 19.51
CA GLY A 405 -13.33 -21.12 20.49
C GLY A 405 -14.67 -21.84 20.57
N SER A 406 -14.69 -23.04 21.15
CA SER A 406 -15.97 -23.70 21.47
C SER A 406 -16.62 -22.99 22.67
N ASN A 407 -17.95 -23.00 22.71
CA ASN A 407 -18.73 -22.24 23.69
C ASN A 407 -20.06 -22.96 23.98
N ASN A 408 -20.53 -22.93 25.23
CA ASN A 408 -21.69 -23.71 25.67
C ASN A 408 -22.88 -22.91 26.20
N ASP A 409 -22.63 -21.71 26.69
CA ASP A 409 -23.64 -20.89 27.37
C ASP A 409 -23.72 -19.45 26.86
N GLY A 410 -22.91 -19.10 25.85
CA GLY A 410 -22.85 -17.77 25.24
C GLY A 410 -22.16 -16.73 26.11
N SER A 411 -21.35 -17.15 27.09
CA SER A 411 -20.67 -16.23 28.02
C SER A 411 -19.87 -15.12 27.32
N ASN A 412 -19.90 -13.89 27.86
CA ASN A 412 -19.35 -12.71 27.18
C ASN A 412 -18.71 -11.66 28.12
N ASN A 413 -17.37 -11.63 28.24
CA ASN A 413 -16.68 -10.54 28.98
C ASN A 413 -16.57 -9.23 28.19
N ASN A 414 -17.27 -9.12 27.08
CA ASN A 414 -17.16 -7.99 26.17
C ASN A 414 -18.37 -7.07 26.31
N SER A 415 -18.17 -5.78 26.03
CA SER A 415 -19.22 -4.75 26.15
C SER A 415 -20.38 -4.92 25.15
N ASN A 416 -20.37 -5.98 24.31
CA ASN A 416 -21.34 -6.20 23.24
C ASN A 416 -22.42 -7.23 23.60
N GLY A 417 -22.37 -7.84 24.79
CA GLY A 417 -23.53 -8.39 25.50
C GLY A 417 -24.33 -9.54 24.84
N ALA A 418 -23.95 -10.02 23.66
CA ALA A 418 -24.58 -11.16 22.98
C ALA A 418 -23.64 -12.00 22.09
N ASP A 419 -22.41 -11.53 21.81
CA ASP A 419 -21.60 -12.06 20.69
C ASP A 419 -20.44 -13.01 21.09
N GLY A 420 -20.35 -13.40 22.37
CA GLY A 420 -19.50 -14.50 22.89
C GLY A 420 -18.06 -14.57 22.34
N SER A 421 -17.52 -15.79 22.21
CA SER A 421 -16.20 -16.07 21.59
C SER A 421 -16.24 -15.96 20.07
N SER A 422 -15.33 -15.18 19.49
CA SER A 422 -15.17 -15.11 18.02
C SER A 422 -13.71 -15.02 17.58
N GLY A 423 -13.44 -15.48 16.36
CA GLY A 423 -12.16 -15.28 15.70
C GLY A 423 -11.99 -13.85 15.17
N GLY A 424 -10.76 -13.37 15.11
CA GLY A 424 -10.43 -12.07 14.56
C GLY A 424 -10.48 -12.01 13.03
N VAL A 425 -10.73 -10.81 12.48
CA VAL A 425 -10.78 -10.56 11.04
C VAL A 425 -9.36 -10.32 10.50
N GLY A 426 -9.03 -10.87 9.35
CA GLY A 426 -7.73 -10.65 8.70
C GLY A 426 -7.58 -9.25 8.11
N GLY A 427 -6.35 -8.82 7.84
CA GLY A 427 -6.06 -7.57 7.14
C GLY A 427 -6.30 -7.68 5.62
N GLY A 428 -6.71 -6.56 5.01
CA GLY A 428 -6.92 -6.46 3.56
C GLY A 428 -5.61 -6.27 2.76
N ILE A 429 -5.75 -5.89 1.49
CA ILE A 429 -4.65 -5.62 0.58
C ILE A 429 -4.60 -4.11 0.25
N ILE A 430 -3.42 -3.52 0.31
CA ILE A 430 -3.15 -2.16 -0.18
C ILE A 430 -2.18 -2.28 -1.37
N MET A 431 -2.54 -1.72 -2.52
CA MET A 431 -1.75 -1.74 -3.75
C MET A 431 -1.56 -0.32 -4.30
N LEU A 432 -0.31 0.14 -4.34
CA LEU A 432 0.03 1.45 -4.86
C LEU A 432 1.04 1.30 -6.00
N ARG A 433 0.65 1.73 -7.19
CA ARG A 433 1.58 1.91 -8.31
C ARG A 433 1.83 3.40 -8.47
N ILE A 434 2.98 3.86 -8.00
CA ILE A 434 3.30 5.28 -7.86
C ILE A 434 4.57 5.64 -8.60
N ALA A 435 4.73 6.92 -8.89
CA ALA A 435 5.97 7.41 -9.44
C ALA A 435 6.97 7.75 -8.32
N ASP A 436 6.68 8.70 -7.46
CA ASP A 436 7.50 9.08 -6.30
C ASP A 436 6.56 9.61 -5.21
N THR A 437 7.11 9.93 -4.06
CA THR A 437 6.45 10.44 -2.87
C THR A 437 6.94 11.83 -2.51
N SER A 438 6.08 12.65 -1.92
CA SER A 438 6.45 13.94 -1.32
C SER A 438 5.64 14.22 -0.06
N GLY A 439 5.93 15.31 0.65
CA GLY A 439 5.19 15.72 1.84
C GLY A 439 5.57 14.94 3.10
N THR A 440 4.74 15.06 4.13
CA THR A 440 4.93 14.39 5.42
C THR A 440 4.68 12.89 5.28
N ALA A 441 5.54 12.07 5.90
CA ALA A 441 5.48 10.61 5.84
C ALA A 441 4.09 10.06 6.19
N ALA A 442 3.65 9.01 5.48
CA ALA A 442 2.37 8.33 5.68
C ALA A 442 2.56 6.93 6.24
N THR A 443 1.50 6.42 6.87
CA THR A 443 1.45 5.06 7.42
C THR A 443 0.31 4.27 6.78
N PHE A 444 0.60 3.07 6.29
CA PHE A 444 -0.37 2.11 5.78
C PHE A 444 -0.59 1.00 6.81
N PHE A 445 -1.84 0.74 7.15
CA PHE A 445 -2.23 -0.31 8.09
C PHE A 445 -3.04 -1.37 7.36
N ALA A 446 -2.54 -2.60 7.38
CA ALA A 446 -3.20 -3.80 6.85
C ALA A 446 -3.18 -4.89 7.92
N ASP A 447 -3.38 -4.52 9.18
CA ASP A 447 -3.28 -5.45 10.30
C ASP A 447 -4.50 -6.36 10.40
N GLY A 448 -4.33 -7.53 11.03
CA GLY A 448 -5.47 -8.30 11.53
C GLY A 448 -6.12 -7.62 12.73
N THR A 449 -7.30 -8.09 13.12
CA THR A 449 -7.97 -7.68 14.36
C THR A 449 -8.07 -8.84 15.34
N THR A 450 -8.19 -8.51 16.62
CA THR A 450 -8.58 -9.48 17.65
C THR A 450 -10.09 -9.70 17.58
N GLY A 451 -10.54 -10.93 17.84
CA GLY A 451 -11.97 -11.25 17.93
C GLY A 451 -12.58 -10.82 19.26
N LEU A 452 -13.76 -11.36 19.57
CA LEU A 452 -14.44 -11.13 20.84
C LEU A 452 -14.05 -12.19 21.86
N ALA A 453 -13.74 -11.73 23.07
CA ALA A 453 -13.39 -12.60 24.17
C ALA A 453 -14.66 -13.12 24.90
N PRO A 454 -14.65 -14.38 25.36
CA PRO A 454 -15.69 -14.94 26.21
C PRO A 454 -15.45 -14.66 27.70
N ASP A 455 -16.52 -14.61 28.50
CA ASP A 455 -16.43 -14.50 29.98
C ASP A 455 -15.78 -15.73 30.60
N ASN A 456 -16.26 -16.91 30.20
CA ASN A 456 -15.82 -18.23 30.64
C ASN A 456 -16.12 -19.17 29.48
N ASP A 457 -15.12 -19.57 28.69
CA ASP A 457 -15.19 -20.56 27.60
C ASP A 457 -13.95 -20.42 26.72
N GLY A 458 -13.87 -21.19 25.63
CA GLY A 458 -12.77 -21.12 24.68
C GLY A 458 -12.68 -19.76 23.98
N GLY A 459 -11.51 -19.13 24.01
CA GLY A 459 -11.23 -17.88 23.29
C GLY A 459 -10.95 -18.09 21.80
N GLY A 460 -11.34 -17.13 20.95
CA GLY A 460 -11.06 -17.16 19.52
C GLY A 460 -9.66 -16.68 19.13
N GLY A 461 -9.16 -17.20 18.00
CA GLY A 461 -7.84 -16.86 17.46
C GLY A 461 -7.80 -15.47 16.82
N GLY A 462 -6.61 -14.87 16.76
CA GLY A 462 -6.40 -13.58 16.11
C GLY A 462 -6.42 -13.65 14.58
N GLY A 463 -6.90 -12.60 13.93
CA GLY A 463 -6.82 -12.45 12.47
C GLY A 463 -5.38 -12.19 12.01
N ALA A 464 -5.03 -12.66 10.82
CA ALA A 464 -3.70 -12.45 10.25
C ALA A 464 -3.51 -11.04 9.67
N GLY A 465 -2.25 -10.59 9.60
CA GLY A 465 -1.88 -9.43 8.81
C GLY A 465 -2.19 -9.63 7.31
N GLY A 466 -2.58 -8.55 6.65
CA GLY A 466 -2.87 -8.46 5.23
C GLY A 466 -1.63 -8.28 4.37
N THR A 467 -1.78 -7.63 3.22
CA THR A 467 -0.69 -7.41 2.27
C THR A 467 -0.57 -5.94 1.87
N VAL A 468 0.64 -5.40 1.84
CA VAL A 468 0.94 -4.07 1.30
C VAL A 468 1.92 -4.20 0.13
N GLU A 469 1.49 -3.84 -1.08
CA GLU A 469 2.32 -3.76 -2.28
C GLU A 469 2.50 -2.30 -2.72
N ILE A 470 3.75 -1.84 -2.82
CA ILE A 470 4.08 -0.49 -3.29
C ILE A 470 5.15 -0.58 -4.37
N THR A 471 4.79 -0.20 -5.58
CA THR A 471 5.70 -0.23 -6.72
C THR A 471 5.92 1.14 -7.32
N SER A 472 7.16 1.36 -7.71
CA SER A 472 7.61 2.49 -8.51
C SER A 472 8.71 2.04 -9.45
N PRO A 473 8.76 2.58 -10.68
CA PRO A 473 9.92 2.43 -11.56
C PRO A 473 11.17 3.17 -11.06
N ASN A 474 11.05 3.96 -9.98
CA ASN A 474 12.13 4.71 -9.35
C ASN A 474 12.16 4.50 -7.83
N SER A 475 13.03 5.23 -7.13
CA SER A 475 13.04 5.27 -5.66
C SER A 475 11.92 6.16 -5.11
N PHE A 476 11.35 5.78 -3.97
CA PHE A 476 10.46 6.61 -3.15
C PHE A 476 10.81 6.49 -1.67
N ALA A 477 10.23 7.34 -0.80
CA ALA A 477 10.51 7.36 0.63
C ALA A 477 9.29 7.80 1.46
N GLY A 478 9.45 7.86 2.79
CA GLY A 478 8.42 8.42 3.68
C GLY A 478 7.19 7.53 3.90
N ILE A 479 7.28 6.25 3.58
CA ILE A 479 6.20 5.29 3.82
C ILE A 479 6.58 4.31 4.93
N THR A 480 5.67 4.15 5.89
CA THR A 480 5.67 3.09 6.88
C THR A 480 4.51 2.14 6.61
N ALA A 481 4.73 0.82 6.67
CA ALA A 481 3.71 -0.20 6.47
C ALA A 481 3.57 -1.11 7.69
N HIS A 482 2.34 -1.37 8.11
CA HIS A 482 1.98 -2.34 9.14
C HIS A 482 1.13 -3.43 8.49
N ALA A 483 1.53 -4.67 8.64
CA ALA A 483 0.76 -5.85 8.26
C ALA A 483 0.96 -6.90 9.36
N ASP A 484 0.64 -6.53 10.59
CA ASP A 484 0.83 -7.33 11.79
C ASP A 484 -0.36 -8.28 12.01
N GLY A 485 -0.08 -9.49 12.51
CA GLY A 485 -1.11 -10.39 13.01
C GLY A 485 -1.65 -9.90 14.36
N ALA A 486 -2.94 -10.12 14.60
CA ALA A 486 -3.57 -9.72 15.86
C ALA A 486 -3.42 -10.78 16.95
N ALA A 487 -3.54 -10.36 18.21
CA ALA A 487 -3.53 -11.28 19.33
C ALA A 487 -4.80 -12.16 19.35
N GLY A 488 -4.65 -13.41 19.78
CA GLY A 488 -5.79 -14.26 20.15
C GLY A 488 -6.45 -13.77 21.44
N THR A 489 -7.73 -14.09 21.64
CA THR A 489 -8.48 -13.59 22.79
C THR A 489 -8.14 -14.37 24.06
N THR A 490 -8.06 -13.66 25.19
CA THR A 490 -7.97 -14.25 26.53
C THR A 490 -9.31 -14.88 26.92
N ALA A 491 -9.25 -16.08 27.50
CA ALA A 491 -10.38 -16.83 28.01
C ALA A 491 -10.43 -16.71 29.55
N ALA A 492 -11.58 -16.39 30.15
CA ALA A 492 -11.69 -16.16 31.60
C ALA A 492 -10.72 -15.09 32.13
N ALA A 493 -10.86 -13.86 31.65
CA ALA A 493 -10.06 -12.71 32.08
C ALA A 493 -10.39 -12.28 33.53
N ALA A 494 -9.46 -11.55 34.17
CA ALA A 494 -9.50 -11.37 35.62
C ALA A 494 -10.75 -10.61 36.14
N GLY A 495 -11.41 -11.10 37.21
CA GLY A 495 -12.51 -10.39 37.90
C GLY A 495 -13.77 -11.18 38.27
N THR A 496 -13.88 -12.47 37.95
CA THR A 496 -14.97 -13.34 38.45
C THR A 496 -14.54 -14.01 39.76
N ALA A 497 -15.43 -14.23 40.73
CA ALA A 497 -15.06 -14.57 42.11
C ALA A 497 -14.31 -15.92 42.32
N ALA A 498 -14.02 -16.69 41.25
CA ALA A 498 -13.28 -17.95 41.24
C ALA A 498 -11.87 -17.85 40.60
N ASP A 499 -11.46 -16.64 40.18
CA ASP A 499 -10.34 -16.32 39.27
C ASP A 499 -8.91 -16.33 39.85
N SER A 500 -8.72 -16.62 41.13
CA SER A 500 -7.38 -16.65 41.76
C SER A 500 -6.68 -18.01 41.73
N VAL A 501 -7.27 -19.03 41.07
CA VAL A 501 -6.85 -20.43 41.18
C VAL A 501 -6.72 -21.08 39.80
N ILE A 502 -5.69 -21.91 39.61
CA ILE A 502 -5.41 -22.69 38.38
C ILE A 502 -6.58 -23.63 37.99
N THR A 503 -7.57 -23.81 38.85
CA THR A 503 -8.63 -24.83 38.73
C THR A 503 -9.80 -24.46 37.82
N ILE A 504 -9.74 -23.33 37.09
CA ILE A 504 -10.82 -22.88 36.19
C ILE A 504 -10.31 -22.38 34.83
N GLN A 505 -9.18 -22.90 34.36
CA GLN A 505 -8.59 -22.47 33.09
C GLN A 505 -9.47 -22.89 31.91
N HIS A 506 -9.63 -21.99 30.93
CA HIS A 506 -10.29 -22.25 29.65
C HIS A 506 -9.29 -22.01 28.52
N GLY A 507 -9.47 -22.64 27.36
CA GLY A 507 -8.55 -22.54 26.24
C GLY A 507 -8.49 -21.14 25.61
N PRO A 508 -7.39 -20.39 25.72
CA PRO A 508 -7.29 -19.10 25.03
C PRO A 508 -7.06 -19.25 23.53
N GLY A 509 -7.26 -18.17 22.77
CA GLY A 509 -7.06 -18.17 21.33
C GLY A 509 -5.60 -18.13 20.88
N GLY A 510 -5.30 -18.74 19.74
CA GLY A 510 -4.00 -18.64 19.07
C GLY A 510 -3.76 -17.26 18.44
N GLY A 511 -2.50 -16.82 18.36
CA GLY A 511 -2.16 -15.54 17.72
C GLY A 511 -2.22 -15.58 16.20
N GLY A 512 -2.63 -14.49 15.54
CA GLY A 512 -2.63 -14.38 14.08
C GLY A 512 -1.22 -14.34 13.48
N GLY A 513 -1.06 -14.87 12.28
CA GLY A 513 0.19 -14.79 11.52
C GLY A 513 0.46 -13.37 10.99
N GLY A 514 1.73 -13.00 10.87
CA GLY A 514 2.13 -11.74 10.23
C GLY A 514 1.82 -11.74 8.74
N GLY A 515 1.63 -10.54 8.19
CA GLY A 515 1.27 -10.28 6.79
C GLY A 515 2.45 -10.18 5.85
N VAL A 516 2.27 -9.45 4.75
CA VAL A 516 3.28 -9.33 3.69
C VAL A 516 3.47 -7.87 3.29
N VAL A 517 4.73 -7.44 3.14
CA VAL A 517 5.07 -6.14 2.56
C VAL A 517 5.97 -6.34 1.35
N LEU A 518 5.49 -6.00 0.15
CA LEU A 518 6.28 -5.98 -1.08
C LEU A 518 6.50 -4.53 -1.51
N SER A 519 7.76 -4.16 -1.72
CA SER A 519 8.07 -2.78 -2.07
C SER A 519 9.23 -2.67 -3.05
N SER A 520 9.16 -1.75 -4.02
CA SER A 520 10.29 -1.49 -4.92
C SER A 520 11.37 -0.58 -4.33
N SER A 521 11.05 0.12 -3.22
CA SER A 521 12.02 0.88 -2.41
C SER A 521 12.03 0.40 -0.97
N PRO A 522 13.12 0.58 -0.20
CA PRO A 522 13.09 0.28 1.23
C PRO A 522 11.99 1.09 1.94
N VAL A 523 11.13 0.39 2.68
CA VAL A 523 10.08 0.97 3.52
C VAL A 523 10.27 0.49 4.97
N SER A 524 9.92 1.34 5.94
CA SER A 524 9.82 0.87 7.32
C SER A 524 8.60 -0.04 7.42
N ALA A 525 8.78 -1.30 7.82
CA ALA A 525 7.70 -2.28 7.81
C ALA A 525 7.65 -3.09 9.11
N THR A 526 6.45 -3.34 9.62
CA THR A 526 6.18 -4.38 10.62
C THR A 526 5.28 -5.45 10.01
N VAL A 527 5.71 -6.70 10.19
CA VAL A 527 4.99 -7.93 9.79
C VAL A 527 5.00 -8.91 10.98
N ALA A 528 4.79 -8.39 12.18
CA ALA A 528 4.87 -9.11 13.43
C ALA A 528 3.79 -10.19 13.53
N ALA A 529 4.12 -11.24 14.30
CA ALA A 529 3.14 -12.21 14.73
C ALA A 529 2.22 -11.61 15.81
N GLY A 530 0.97 -12.04 15.81
CA GLY A 530 0.08 -11.87 16.94
C GLY A 530 0.48 -12.77 18.12
N ALA A 531 0.35 -12.24 19.33
CA ALA A 531 0.50 -13.02 20.55
C ALA A 531 -0.67 -14.01 20.75
N ASN A 532 -0.46 -15.12 21.45
CA ASN A 532 -1.59 -15.91 21.94
C ASN A 532 -2.34 -15.17 23.04
N GLY A 533 -3.62 -15.51 23.19
CA GLY A 533 -4.39 -15.18 24.38
C GLY A 533 -3.86 -15.90 25.61
N THR A 534 -4.42 -15.54 26.75
CA THR A 534 -4.10 -16.12 28.06
C THR A 534 -5.36 -16.55 28.80
N THR A 535 -5.21 -17.17 29.96
CA THR A 535 -6.35 -17.49 30.84
C THR A 535 -6.07 -17.17 32.31
N THR A 536 -7.14 -16.81 33.02
CA THR A 536 -7.22 -16.41 34.44
C THR A 536 -6.33 -15.22 34.81
N SER A 537 -6.41 -14.78 36.06
CA SER A 537 -5.50 -13.77 36.64
C SER A 537 -4.01 -14.14 36.57
N LEU A 538 -3.68 -15.43 36.33
CA LEU A 538 -2.30 -15.89 36.18
C LEU A 538 -1.72 -15.66 34.77
N ALA A 539 -2.56 -15.32 33.79
CA ALA A 539 -2.19 -15.00 32.42
C ALA A 539 -1.30 -16.07 31.74
N THR A 540 -1.61 -17.35 31.95
CA THR A 540 -0.88 -18.44 31.30
C THR A 540 -1.38 -18.69 29.88
N SER A 541 -0.54 -19.22 28.98
CA SER A 541 -0.95 -19.52 27.60
C SER A 541 -1.84 -20.75 27.47
N TYR A 542 -1.83 -21.65 28.46
CA TYR A 542 -2.67 -22.86 28.51
C TYR A 542 -2.77 -23.61 27.16
N GLY A 543 -1.62 -23.88 26.54
CA GLY A 543 -1.51 -24.59 25.26
C GLY A 543 -1.58 -23.69 24.01
N ALA A 544 -2.12 -22.48 24.11
CA ALA A 544 -2.16 -21.57 22.96
C ALA A 544 -0.77 -21.08 22.58
N THR A 545 -0.56 -20.86 21.27
CA THR A 545 0.71 -20.38 20.72
C THR A 545 0.55 -19.08 19.97
N SER A 546 1.59 -18.26 20.00
CA SER A 546 1.67 -17.08 19.14
C SER A 546 1.75 -17.50 17.68
N GLY A 547 1.37 -16.59 16.78
CA GLY A 547 1.62 -16.77 15.35
C GLY A 547 3.11 -16.70 15.03
N THR A 548 3.43 -16.73 13.73
CA THR A 548 4.78 -16.47 13.23
C THR A 548 4.82 -15.17 12.44
N ALA A 549 5.98 -14.53 12.40
CA ALA A 549 6.17 -13.29 11.66
C ALA A 549 5.99 -13.52 10.16
N GLY A 550 5.53 -12.48 9.47
CA GLY A 550 5.33 -12.43 8.04
C GLY A 550 6.59 -12.12 7.25
N VAL A 551 6.42 -11.62 6.03
CA VAL A 551 7.51 -11.47 5.06
C VAL A 551 7.56 -10.07 4.47
N THR A 552 8.76 -9.50 4.40
CA THR A 552 9.04 -8.30 3.59
C THR A 552 9.90 -8.69 2.39
N GLN A 553 9.52 -8.24 1.19
CA GLN A 553 10.22 -8.54 -0.05
C GLN A 553 10.47 -7.27 -0.88
N THR A 554 11.69 -7.15 -1.42
CA THR A 554 11.98 -6.14 -2.44
C THR A 554 11.62 -6.65 -3.83
N ILE A 555 10.89 -5.85 -4.60
CA ILE A 555 10.35 -6.20 -5.92
C ILE A 555 10.66 -5.11 -6.96
N ASN A 556 10.37 -5.34 -8.23
CA ASN A 556 10.47 -4.32 -9.28
C ASN A 556 9.10 -4.06 -9.89
N ALA A 557 8.82 -2.80 -10.25
CA ALA A 557 7.56 -2.42 -10.91
C ALA A 557 7.30 -3.21 -12.20
N SER A 558 8.36 -3.52 -12.96
CA SER A 558 8.26 -4.30 -14.20
C SER A 558 7.91 -5.77 -14.02
N GLN A 559 7.85 -6.26 -12.76
CA GLN A 559 7.44 -7.63 -12.44
C GLN A 559 5.94 -7.74 -12.14
N ILE A 560 5.25 -6.60 -11.99
CA ILE A 560 3.81 -6.58 -11.72
C ILE A 560 3.06 -7.13 -12.94
N PRO A 561 2.18 -8.14 -12.76
CA PRO A 561 1.49 -8.78 -13.87
C PRO A 561 0.49 -7.84 -14.55
N GLY A 562 0.48 -7.88 -15.89
CA GLY A 562 -0.48 -7.17 -16.71
C GLY A 562 0.11 -5.94 -17.41
N VAL A 563 -0.73 -4.94 -17.67
CA VAL A 563 -0.33 -3.66 -18.26
C VAL A 563 0.44 -2.83 -17.23
N ALA A 564 1.45 -2.13 -17.74
CA ALA A 564 2.34 -1.33 -16.92
C ALA A 564 1.62 -0.13 -16.29
N SER A 565 2.18 0.33 -15.18
CA SER A 565 1.61 1.41 -14.37
C SER A 565 1.60 2.75 -15.10
N GLY A 566 0.74 3.66 -14.65
CA GLY A 566 0.79 5.04 -15.10
C GLY A 566 2.19 5.64 -14.91
N ALA A 567 2.89 5.32 -13.81
CA ALA A 567 4.24 5.82 -13.55
C ALA A 567 5.31 5.33 -14.55
N GLU A 568 5.12 4.16 -15.16
CA GLU A 568 6.00 3.60 -16.19
C GLU A 568 5.65 4.10 -17.60
N CYS A 569 4.37 4.44 -17.81
CA CYS A 569 3.77 4.70 -19.11
C CYS A 569 3.46 6.16 -19.39
N TYR A 570 3.43 7.01 -18.38
CA TYR A 570 3.08 8.40 -18.53
C TYR A 570 4.23 9.14 -19.23
N THR A 571 4.12 9.21 -20.56
CA THR A 571 4.91 10.11 -21.38
C THR A 571 4.14 11.43 -21.47
N GLY A 572 4.19 12.23 -20.40
CA GLY A 572 3.92 13.66 -20.55
C GLY A 572 4.79 14.15 -21.71
N GLY A 573 4.19 14.78 -22.72
CA GLY A 573 4.83 15.07 -24.01
C GLY A 573 6.28 15.55 -23.85
N SER A 574 7.17 15.02 -24.67
CA SER A 574 8.58 15.38 -24.73
C SER A 574 8.76 16.90 -24.90
N GLY A 575 9.06 17.59 -23.80
CA GLY A 575 9.24 19.04 -23.76
C GLY A 575 8.42 19.63 -22.63
N GLY A 576 8.99 19.68 -21.43
CA GLY A 576 8.44 20.56 -20.41
C GLY A 576 8.54 22.00 -20.88
N ASN A 577 7.53 22.80 -20.56
CA ASN A 577 7.59 24.22 -20.82
C ASN A 577 8.26 24.89 -19.62
N LEU A 578 9.48 25.38 -19.83
CA LEU A 578 10.16 26.28 -18.90
C LEU A 578 9.74 27.70 -19.28
N PHE A 579 9.45 28.55 -18.30
CA PHE A 579 9.17 29.98 -18.48
C PHE A 579 9.80 30.77 -17.34
N ASN A 580 10.37 31.95 -17.64
CA ASN A 580 10.98 32.86 -16.67
C ASN A 580 10.37 34.25 -16.83
N GLY A 581 10.06 34.97 -15.75
CA GLY A 581 9.38 36.26 -15.83
C GLY A 581 9.07 36.95 -14.50
N PRO A 582 8.31 38.05 -14.52
CA PRO A 582 7.87 38.77 -13.31
C PRO A 582 6.81 37.97 -12.54
N VAL A 583 6.76 38.17 -11.22
CA VAL A 583 5.83 37.46 -10.31
C VAL A 583 4.37 37.78 -10.65
N GLY A 584 3.54 36.74 -10.86
CA GLY A 584 2.08 36.86 -10.93
C GLY A 584 1.49 37.27 -12.29
N ALA A 585 2.27 37.27 -13.37
CA ALA A 585 1.86 37.73 -14.71
C ALA A 585 1.76 36.60 -15.76
N ASN A 586 1.21 35.44 -15.36
CA ASN A 586 1.28 34.18 -16.13
C ASN A 586 0.35 34.16 -17.38
N ALA A 587 -0.42 35.22 -17.65
CA ALA A 587 -1.47 35.26 -18.69
C ALA A 587 -1.48 36.52 -19.59
N THR A 588 -0.54 37.45 -19.43
CA THR A 588 -0.56 38.72 -20.19
C THR A 588 0.13 38.58 -21.55
N THR A 589 -0.52 38.97 -22.65
CA THR A 589 0.10 39.01 -23.99
C THR A 589 1.36 39.89 -24.00
N GLY A 590 2.48 39.29 -24.38
CA GLY A 590 3.83 39.84 -24.20
C GLY A 590 4.65 39.11 -23.15
N SER A 591 4.00 38.22 -22.39
CA SER A 591 4.55 37.31 -21.37
C SER A 591 3.94 35.92 -21.64
N TYR A 592 4.73 34.86 -21.47
CA TYR A 592 4.22 33.51 -21.16
C TYR A 592 3.55 32.59 -22.21
N ASN A 593 3.48 32.87 -23.51
CA ASN A 593 2.73 31.97 -24.42
C ASN A 593 3.46 31.45 -25.66
N GLY A 594 4.73 31.78 -25.88
CA GLY A 594 5.49 31.27 -27.03
C GLY A 594 4.96 31.71 -28.40
N ILE A 595 4.08 32.73 -28.45
CA ILE A 595 3.46 33.20 -29.72
C ILE A 595 4.33 34.24 -30.45
N VAL A 596 5.37 34.79 -29.81
CA VAL A 596 6.24 35.82 -30.43
C VAL A 596 7.66 35.28 -30.69
N PRO A 597 8.22 35.44 -31.91
CA PRO A 597 9.58 35.00 -32.23
C PRO A 597 10.65 35.66 -31.34
N ASN A 598 11.67 34.86 -31.04
CA ASN A 598 12.90 35.07 -30.25
C ASN A 598 13.79 36.30 -30.54
N THR A 599 13.22 37.43 -30.97
CA THR A 599 13.98 38.65 -31.30
C THR A 599 13.54 39.89 -30.55
N ASN A 600 12.53 39.84 -29.67
CA ASN A 600 12.03 41.03 -28.99
C ASN A 600 12.34 41.07 -27.48
N ASN A 601 13.08 42.12 -27.17
CA ASN A 601 13.36 42.78 -25.91
C ASN A 601 12.08 43.14 -25.11
N ASN A 602 11.23 42.17 -24.73
CA ASN A 602 9.86 42.43 -24.23
C ASN A 602 9.49 41.85 -22.85
N ASP A 603 10.35 41.05 -22.19
CA ASP A 603 10.06 40.51 -20.85
C ASP A 603 10.87 41.25 -19.77
N PHE A 604 10.20 42.13 -19.01
CA PHE A 604 10.85 42.99 -18.02
C PHE A 604 10.29 42.82 -16.62
N THR A 605 11.20 42.71 -15.64
CA THR A 605 10.88 42.86 -14.22
C THR A 605 11.52 44.17 -13.73
N ALA A 606 10.69 45.17 -13.46
CA ALA A 606 11.17 46.51 -13.05
C ALA A 606 10.95 46.75 -11.56
N VAL A 607 11.99 47.24 -10.87
CA VAL A 607 11.90 47.75 -9.49
C VAL A 607 12.39 49.18 -9.49
N GLY A 608 11.51 50.13 -9.20
CA GLY A 608 11.88 51.52 -8.98
C GLY A 608 12.43 51.71 -7.56
N PHE A 609 13.58 52.37 -7.44
CA PHE A 609 14.11 52.82 -6.15
C PHE A 609 14.47 54.31 -6.24
N ILE A 610 14.40 55.01 -5.11
CA ILE A 610 14.80 56.42 -5.00
C ILE A 610 15.94 56.48 -3.98
N PRO A 611 17.19 56.72 -4.41
CA PRO A 611 18.31 56.91 -3.49
C PRO A 611 18.07 58.14 -2.59
N ALA A 612 18.48 58.05 -1.33
CA ALA A 612 18.41 59.17 -0.41
C ALA A 612 19.21 60.38 -0.96
N GLY A 613 18.55 61.53 -1.12
CA GLY A 613 19.16 62.75 -1.64
C GLY A 613 19.22 62.86 -3.17
N ALA A 614 18.54 61.98 -3.93
CA ALA A 614 18.45 62.10 -5.38
C ALA A 614 17.62 63.33 -5.81
N THR A 615 18.17 64.14 -6.72
CA THR A 615 17.41 65.19 -7.42
C THR A 615 17.11 64.67 -8.83
N LEU A 616 15.85 64.34 -9.09
CA LEU A 616 15.43 63.81 -10.38
C LEU A 616 15.37 64.95 -11.41
N GLY A 617 16.28 64.95 -12.38
CA GLY A 617 16.25 65.83 -13.54
C GLY A 617 16.13 65.00 -14.81
N ASN A 618 15.12 65.25 -15.63
CA ASN A 618 15.05 64.73 -17.00
C ASN A 618 15.40 65.86 -17.97
N THR A 619 16.55 65.76 -18.63
CA THR A 619 16.96 66.71 -19.67
C THR A 619 16.66 66.21 -21.09
N GLY A 620 15.99 65.06 -21.22
CA GLY A 620 15.61 64.46 -22.49
C GLY A 620 14.48 65.21 -23.17
N THR A 621 14.69 65.60 -24.43
CA THR A 621 13.68 66.26 -25.28
C THR A 621 12.90 65.27 -26.15
N THR A 622 13.23 63.97 -26.09
CA THR A 622 12.61 62.89 -26.87
C THR A 622 11.82 61.95 -25.95
N PRO A 623 10.54 61.65 -26.25
CA PRO A 623 9.76 60.66 -25.49
C PRO A 623 10.49 59.31 -25.41
N GLY A 624 10.67 58.79 -24.19
CA GLY A 624 11.37 57.52 -23.94
C GLY A 624 12.90 57.61 -23.79
N ASN A 625 13.50 58.79 -23.93
CA ASN A 625 14.95 58.99 -23.80
C ASN A 625 15.27 59.85 -22.56
N TRP A 626 15.50 59.20 -21.41
CA TRP A 626 15.86 59.87 -20.15
C TRP A 626 17.37 60.14 -20.10
N ILE A 627 17.76 61.41 -20.02
CA ILE A 627 19.17 61.83 -19.88
C ILE A 627 19.37 62.51 -18.52
N GLY A 628 20.25 61.91 -17.70
CA GLY A 628 21.03 62.63 -16.69
C GLY A 628 20.37 62.92 -15.34
N THR A 629 19.96 61.89 -14.59
CA THR A 629 19.82 62.05 -13.14
C THR A 629 21.18 61.89 -12.46
N THR A 630 21.72 62.99 -11.94
CA THR A 630 22.90 62.97 -11.08
C THR A 630 22.46 62.66 -9.65
N ILE A 631 23.09 61.68 -9.02
CA ILE A 631 22.80 61.28 -7.64
C ILE A 631 24.06 61.45 -6.79
N THR A 632 23.87 61.92 -5.55
CA THR A 632 24.97 62.15 -4.60
C THR A 632 25.59 60.83 -4.14
N GLN A 633 24.76 59.77 -4.03
CA GLN A 633 25.19 58.38 -3.89
C GLN A 633 24.19 57.44 -4.58
N GLY A 634 24.72 56.47 -5.34
CA GLY A 634 23.98 55.32 -5.85
C GLY A 634 23.44 54.40 -4.75
N PRO A 635 22.44 53.56 -5.05
CA PRO A 635 22.08 52.45 -4.18
C PRO A 635 23.30 51.52 -4.04
N THR A 636 23.52 50.92 -2.88
CA THR A 636 24.56 49.89 -2.72
C THR A 636 24.08 48.54 -3.26
N THR A 637 22.79 48.25 -3.10
CA THR A 637 22.14 47.02 -3.59
C THR A 637 20.76 47.32 -4.16
N VAL A 638 20.37 46.57 -5.18
CA VAL A 638 19.03 46.58 -5.79
C VAL A 638 18.55 45.13 -5.87
N ASN A 639 17.44 44.82 -5.21
CA ASN A 639 16.87 43.47 -5.20
C ASN A 639 15.67 43.42 -6.15
N VAL A 640 15.68 42.49 -7.10
CA VAL A 640 14.60 42.30 -8.06
C VAL A 640 14.03 40.89 -7.92
N ARG A 641 12.71 40.79 -7.70
CA ARG A 641 11.99 39.53 -7.49
C ARG A 641 11.45 38.99 -8.81
N ASN A 642 11.74 37.73 -9.10
CA ASN A 642 11.38 37.05 -10.34
C ASN A 642 10.71 35.70 -10.05
N GLU A 643 10.15 35.09 -11.07
CA GLU A 643 9.47 33.80 -11.00
C GLU A 643 9.84 32.93 -12.21
N VAL A 644 10.06 31.64 -11.97
CA VAL A 644 10.18 30.61 -13.01
C VAL A 644 9.04 29.60 -12.85
N ASN A 645 8.35 29.28 -13.94
CA ASN A 645 7.47 28.13 -14.02
C ASN A 645 8.14 27.05 -14.85
N GLU A 646 8.19 25.84 -14.32
CA GLU A 646 8.63 24.66 -15.04
C GLU A 646 7.50 23.63 -14.99
N ASN A 647 6.97 23.32 -16.17
CA ASN A 647 6.09 22.17 -16.34
C ASN A 647 6.93 20.95 -16.71
N ASN A 648 7.49 20.26 -15.73
CA ASN A 648 8.29 19.07 -15.98
C ASN A 648 7.39 17.91 -16.40
N THR A 649 7.28 17.65 -17.70
CA THR A 649 6.51 16.52 -18.25
C THR A 649 7.32 15.24 -18.41
N SER A 650 8.59 15.24 -17.99
CA SER A 650 9.52 14.13 -18.21
C SER A 650 9.51 13.12 -17.07
N ASN A 651 9.95 11.89 -17.34
CA ASN A 651 10.08 10.81 -16.35
C ASN A 651 11.27 10.97 -15.37
N ALA A 652 11.93 12.13 -15.37
CA ALA A 652 13.07 12.42 -14.50
C ALA A 652 12.88 13.75 -13.77
N THR A 653 13.44 13.85 -12.56
CA THR A 653 13.59 15.15 -11.90
C THR A 653 14.45 16.06 -12.77
N ARG A 654 13.95 17.27 -13.03
CA ARG A 654 14.68 18.29 -13.77
C ARG A 654 15.43 19.20 -12.81
N THR A 655 16.66 19.53 -13.17
CA THR A 655 17.40 20.59 -12.49
C THR A 655 17.25 21.85 -13.30
N VAL A 656 16.62 22.86 -12.71
CA VAL A 656 16.49 24.18 -13.31
C VAL A 656 17.65 25.05 -12.84
N THR A 657 18.33 25.67 -13.79
CA THR A 657 19.48 26.55 -13.61
C THR A 657 19.09 27.97 -14.02
N ILE A 658 19.18 28.90 -13.07
CA ILE A 658 18.97 30.33 -13.30
C ILE A 658 20.35 30.99 -13.41
N THR A 659 20.59 31.72 -14.48
CA THR A 659 21.80 32.51 -14.70
C THR A 659 21.42 33.97 -14.83
N ALA A 660 21.94 34.81 -13.93
CA ALA A 660 21.80 36.26 -14.00
C ALA A 660 23.15 36.91 -14.30
N THR A 661 23.17 37.86 -15.22
CA THR A 661 24.37 38.62 -15.56
C THR A 661 24.21 40.08 -15.11
N ALA A 662 25.23 40.60 -14.44
CA ALA A 662 25.24 41.98 -13.98
C ALA A 662 25.37 42.97 -15.15
N PRO A 663 24.92 44.24 -15.00
CA PRO A 663 25.16 45.28 -16.00
C PRO A 663 26.65 45.41 -16.35
N THR A 664 26.95 45.54 -17.64
CA THR A 664 28.33 45.62 -18.14
C THR A 664 28.92 47.03 -18.14
N SER A 665 28.06 48.06 -18.08
CA SER A 665 28.46 49.46 -18.08
C SER A 665 27.63 50.26 -17.08
N PRO A 666 28.25 51.01 -16.14
CA PRO A 666 29.69 51.08 -15.89
C PRO A 666 30.22 49.76 -15.32
N ALA A 667 31.52 49.48 -15.48
CA ALA A 667 32.11 48.24 -14.98
C ALA A 667 32.05 48.15 -13.44
N GLY A 668 31.98 46.93 -12.90
CA GLY A 668 32.06 46.65 -11.47
C GLY A 668 30.73 46.34 -10.78
N TRP A 669 29.62 46.26 -11.52
CA TRP A 669 28.40 45.66 -10.98
C TRP A 669 28.60 44.16 -10.70
N THR A 670 27.89 43.66 -9.69
CA THR A 670 27.75 42.23 -9.46
C THR A 670 26.28 41.86 -9.35
N ALA A 671 25.94 40.64 -9.74
CA ALA A 671 24.65 40.01 -9.54
C ALA A 671 24.83 38.82 -8.61
N GLN A 672 23.81 38.52 -7.82
CA GLN A 672 23.71 37.30 -7.04
C GLN A 672 22.29 36.73 -7.15
N VAL A 673 22.15 35.49 -7.62
CA VAL A 673 20.87 34.77 -7.61
C VAL A 673 20.63 34.26 -6.18
N CYS A 674 19.55 34.72 -5.56
CA CYS A 674 19.18 34.44 -4.18
C CYS A 674 17.79 33.79 -4.13
N ARG A 675 17.52 33.01 -3.09
CA ARG A 675 16.20 32.37 -2.92
C ARG A 675 15.17 33.36 -2.40
N ASP A 676 13.91 33.13 -2.75
CA ASP A 676 12.78 33.77 -2.07
C ASP A 676 12.45 33.02 -0.76
N ASN A 677 12.32 33.76 0.32
CA ASN A 677 11.97 33.24 1.64
C ASN A 677 10.68 33.92 2.12
N ALA A 678 9.54 33.44 1.61
CA ALA A 678 8.22 34.00 1.87
C ALA A 678 8.12 35.51 1.56
N GLY A 679 8.63 35.91 0.39
CA GLY A 679 8.65 37.30 -0.05
C GLY A 679 9.85 38.12 0.41
N ALA A 680 10.73 37.57 1.26
CA ALA A 680 12.00 38.19 1.62
C ALA A 680 13.17 37.59 0.82
N ILE A 681 14.16 38.40 0.48
CA ILE A 681 15.39 37.90 -0.14
C ILE A 681 16.26 37.12 0.87
N SER A 682 16.83 35.99 0.44
CA SER A 682 17.82 35.24 1.21
C SER A 682 18.96 34.77 0.30
N CYS A 683 20.16 35.31 0.49
CA CYS A 683 21.34 34.94 -0.28
C CYS A 683 22.15 33.81 0.38
N THR A 684 21.44 32.86 1.00
CA THR A 684 21.98 31.64 1.60
C THR A 684 21.23 30.42 1.06
N THR A 685 21.96 29.33 0.77
CA THR A 685 21.38 28.07 0.28
C THR A 685 20.44 27.47 1.32
N GLY A 686 19.30 26.93 0.88
CA GLY A 686 18.35 26.22 1.73
C GLY A 686 16.95 26.17 1.12
N GLY A 687 16.09 25.30 1.65
CA GLY A 687 14.72 25.14 1.13
C GLY A 687 14.68 24.60 -0.31
N GLY A 688 15.65 23.75 -0.68
CA GLY A 688 15.74 23.17 -2.03
C GLY A 688 16.33 24.09 -3.12
N PHE A 689 16.73 25.32 -2.77
CA PHE A 689 17.35 26.28 -3.68
C PHE A 689 18.84 26.49 -3.34
N THR A 690 19.71 26.34 -4.32
CA THR A 690 21.14 26.67 -4.25
C THR A 690 21.36 28.08 -4.75
N VAL A 691 21.87 28.97 -3.89
CA VAL A 691 22.14 30.36 -4.26
C VAL A 691 23.42 30.47 -5.08
N GLY A 692 23.47 31.44 -5.98
CA GLY A 692 24.65 31.72 -6.77
C GLY A 692 25.71 32.51 -6.01
N THR A 693 26.96 32.42 -6.45
CA THR A 693 28.03 33.30 -6.00
C THR A 693 27.85 34.69 -6.60
N ALA A 694 28.11 35.74 -5.82
CA ALA A 694 28.07 37.11 -6.32
C ALA A 694 29.23 37.36 -7.30
N GLY A 695 28.93 37.96 -8.45
CA GLY A 695 29.94 38.26 -9.47
C GLY A 695 29.34 38.89 -10.72
N ALA A 696 30.13 39.00 -11.79
CA ALA A 696 29.63 39.48 -13.08
C ALA A 696 28.53 38.57 -13.66
N THR A 697 28.55 37.29 -13.30
CA THR A 697 27.49 36.31 -13.58
C THR A 697 27.29 35.45 -12.34
N SER A 698 26.03 35.16 -12.03
CA SER A 698 25.65 34.35 -10.88
C SER A 698 24.67 33.27 -11.30
N THR A 699 24.85 32.07 -10.77
CA THR A 699 24.05 30.90 -11.13
C THR A 699 23.44 30.26 -9.90
N GLY A 700 22.11 30.23 -9.83
CA GLY A 700 21.36 29.50 -8.81
C GLY A 700 20.66 28.28 -9.41
N THR A 701 20.39 27.25 -8.60
CA THR A 701 19.72 26.03 -9.08
C THR A 701 18.66 25.53 -8.11
N PHE A 702 17.60 24.95 -8.64
CA PHE A 702 16.62 24.18 -7.88
C PHE A 702 16.18 22.95 -8.70
N THR A 703 15.44 22.04 -8.08
CA THR A 703 14.93 20.85 -8.77
C THR A 703 13.42 20.91 -8.86
N VAL A 704 12.90 20.40 -9.97
CA VAL A 704 11.47 20.25 -10.23
C VAL A 704 11.20 18.76 -10.40
N PRO A 705 10.40 18.15 -9.52
CA PRO A 705 10.05 16.74 -9.62
C PRO A 705 9.46 16.38 -10.99
N ARG A 706 9.54 15.12 -11.38
CA ARG A 706 8.89 14.64 -12.62
C ARG A 706 7.38 14.87 -12.58
N HIS A 707 6.79 15.11 -13.75
CA HIS A 707 5.34 15.26 -13.96
C HIS A 707 4.68 16.26 -13.01
N THR A 708 5.39 17.32 -12.64
CA THR A 708 4.84 18.44 -11.84
C THR A 708 4.94 19.74 -12.62
N ASN A 709 3.96 20.61 -12.37
CA ASN A 709 4.03 22.01 -12.76
C ASN A 709 4.38 22.81 -11.50
N GLN A 710 5.61 23.34 -11.45
CA GLN A 710 6.13 24.05 -10.30
C GLN A 710 6.47 25.49 -10.66
N THR A 711 5.93 26.41 -9.88
CA THR A 711 6.30 27.81 -9.90
C THR A 711 7.27 28.09 -8.74
N THR A 712 8.44 28.64 -9.04
CA THR A 712 9.49 28.96 -8.06
C THR A 712 9.85 30.44 -8.16
N GLN A 713 9.71 31.15 -7.04
CA GLN A 713 10.09 32.56 -6.92
C GLN A 713 11.54 32.68 -6.45
N TYR A 714 12.26 33.68 -6.98
CA TYR A 714 13.66 33.94 -6.65
C TYR A 714 13.95 35.44 -6.71
N TRP A 715 15.11 35.84 -6.18
CA TRP A 715 15.60 37.21 -6.26
C TRP A 715 16.92 37.26 -7.03
N VAL A 716 17.16 38.38 -7.70
CA VAL A 716 18.51 38.77 -8.11
C VAL A 716 18.89 40.03 -7.34
N GLN A 717 19.95 39.94 -6.55
CA GLN A 717 20.57 41.08 -5.89
C GLN A 717 21.66 41.64 -6.80
N TYR A 718 21.48 42.88 -7.23
CA TYR A 718 22.50 43.63 -7.95
C TYR A 718 23.23 44.54 -6.98
N SER A 719 24.55 44.40 -6.86
CA SER A 719 25.38 45.33 -6.08
C SER A 719 26.08 46.29 -7.03
N ALA A 720 25.92 47.59 -6.77
CA ALA A 720 26.47 48.65 -7.59
C ALA A 720 27.97 48.87 -7.31
N PRO A 721 28.74 49.32 -8.31
CA PRO A 721 30.13 49.72 -8.10
C PRO A 721 30.23 50.94 -7.18
N ALA A 722 31.32 51.02 -6.43
CA ALA A 722 31.61 52.18 -5.59
C ALA A 722 31.72 53.47 -6.41
N GLY A 723 31.14 54.57 -5.91
CA GLY A 723 31.24 55.88 -6.57
C GLY A 723 30.30 56.07 -7.77
N LEU A 724 29.24 55.28 -7.90
CA LEU A 724 28.20 55.48 -8.91
C LEU A 724 27.46 56.81 -8.66
N THR A 725 27.73 57.83 -9.48
CA THR A 725 27.19 59.21 -9.36
C THR A 725 26.13 59.54 -10.42
N ALA A 726 25.94 58.66 -11.41
CA ALA A 726 24.88 58.76 -12.40
C ALA A 726 24.19 57.40 -12.54
N PHE A 727 22.86 57.40 -12.52
CA PHE A 727 22.07 56.19 -12.71
C PHE A 727 21.27 56.31 -14.01
N ALA A 728 21.71 55.59 -15.03
CA ALA A 728 21.01 55.47 -16.31
C ALA A 728 20.13 54.21 -16.31
N ARG A 729 19.51 53.90 -17.45
CA ARG A 729 18.98 52.57 -17.73
C ARG A 729 20.11 51.55 -17.68
N TYR A 730 20.05 50.61 -16.76
CA TYR A 730 20.92 49.43 -16.79
C TYR A 730 20.11 48.20 -17.13
N ASP A 731 20.66 47.39 -18.02
CA ASP A 731 20.05 46.17 -18.49
C ASP A 731 20.84 44.98 -17.96
N ALA A 732 20.14 44.06 -17.29
CA ALA A 732 20.72 42.87 -16.67
C ALA A 732 19.95 41.62 -17.10
N PRO A 733 20.51 40.81 -18.01
CA PRO A 733 19.80 39.65 -18.55
C PRO A 733 19.74 38.52 -17.53
N ILE A 734 18.63 37.78 -17.59
CA ILE A 734 18.41 36.56 -16.83
C ILE A 734 17.95 35.46 -17.77
N PHE A 735 18.47 34.27 -17.53
CA PHE A 735 18.19 33.08 -18.31
C PHE A 735 17.90 31.90 -17.39
N ALA A 736 16.91 31.08 -17.77
CA ALA A 736 16.63 29.81 -17.12
C ALA A 736 16.80 28.65 -18.11
N THR A 737 17.44 27.57 -17.66
CA THR A 737 17.57 26.30 -18.39
C THR A 737 17.18 25.12 -17.54
N ASP A 738 16.76 24.04 -18.18
CA ASP A 738 16.71 22.71 -17.58
C ASP A 738 17.85 21.82 -18.10
N ASN A 739 18.07 20.70 -17.43
CA ASN A 739 19.02 19.67 -17.85
C ASN A 739 18.50 18.75 -18.98
N ALA A 740 17.32 19.02 -19.54
CA ALA A 740 16.72 18.25 -20.63
C ALA A 740 17.03 18.83 -22.02
N GLY A 741 17.71 19.98 -22.08
CA GLY A 741 18.08 20.63 -23.35
C GLY A 741 16.89 21.33 -24.03
N THR A 742 15.86 21.70 -23.28
CA THR A 742 14.70 22.43 -23.80
C THR A 742 15.19 23.75 -24.45
N PRO A 743 14.81 24.07 -25.71
CA PRO A 743 15.40 25.20 -26.44
C PRO A 743 15.15 26.56 -25.76
N ASN A 744 16.19 27.10 -25.14
CA ASN A 744 16.68 28.49 -25.06
C ASN A 744 15.77 29.74 -25.30
N THR A 745 14.44 29.72 -25.16
CA THR A 745 13.60 30.92 -25.39
C THR A 745 13.18 31.72 -24.15
N ASN A 746 13.72 31.45 -22.96
CA ASN A 746 13.31 32.09 -21.69
C ASN A 746 14.23 33.22 -21.22
N TRP A 747 14.56 34.11 -22.14
CA TRP A 747 15.39 35.28 -21.85
C TRP A 747 14.52 36.41 -21.30
N THR A 748 14.85 36.89 -20.10
CA THR A 748 14.24 38.08 -19.51
C THR A 748 15.30 39.10 -19.12
N HIS A 749 14.86 40.32 -18.83
CA HIS A 749 15.72 41.42 -18.48
C HIS A 749 15.22 42.11 -17.21
N ASN A 750 16.11 42.27 -16.23
CA ASN A 750 15.87 43.21 -15.13
C ASN A 750 16.37 44.58 -15.56
N GLU A 751 15.44 45.50 -15.77
CA GLU A 751 15.80 46.88 -16.06
C GLU A 751 15.90 47.69 -14.76
N LEU A 752 17.07 48.27 -14.50
CA LEU A 752 17.33 49.07 -13.30
C LEU A 752 17.32 50.56 -13.66
N TYR A 753 16.52 51.37 -12.95
CA TYR A 753 16.40 52.83 -13.18
C TYR A 753 16.21 53.63 -11.90
N PRO A 754 16.51 54.94 -11.90
CA PRO A 754 16.15 55.81 -10.80
C PRO A 754 14.70 56.32 -10.94
N GLY A 755 13.87 56.10 -9.92
CA GLY A 755 12.49 56.60 -9.87
C GLY A 755 11.42 55.67 -10.47
N TYR A 756 10.16 56.15 -10.48
CA TYR A 756 9.01 55.48 -11.09
C TYR A 756 8.84 55.93 -12.54
N ILE A 757 9.14 55.07 -13.51
CA ILE A 757 8.65 55.24 -14.88
C ILE A 757 7.49 54.27 -15.07
N VAL A 758 6.31 54.80 -15.41
CA VAL A 758 5.20 54.00 -15.95
C VAL A 758 5.60 53.62 -17.38
N LEU A 759 5.89 52.34 -17.61
CA LEU A 759 6.20 51.81 -18.93
C LEU A 759 4.90 51.57 -19.70
N THR A 760 4.57 52.44 -20.65
CA THR A 760 3.71 52.06 -21.78
C THR A 760 4.55 52.08 -23.06
N LYS A 761 5.18 50.94 -23.37
CA LYS A 761 5.47 50.62 -24.77
C LYS A 761 4.32 49.77 -25.29
N GLN A 762 3.34 50.50 -25.82
CA GLN A 762 2.15 50.09 -26.59
C GLN A 762 0.98 49.46 -25.81
N MET A 763 0.02 50.31 -25.42
CA MET A 763 -1.38 49.99 -25.68
C MET A 763 -1.64 50.26 -27.17
N THR A 764 -2.18 49.29 -27.90
CA THR A 764 -2.90 49.57 -29.14
C THR A 764 -4.22 50.22 -28.75
N ILE A 765 -4.53 51.36 -29.36
CA ILE A 765 -5.75 52.16 -29.16
C ILE A 765 -6.98 51.37 -29.61
#